data_AF-A0A9E2EE47-F1
#
_entry.id   AF-A0A9E2EE47-F1
#
_cell.length_a   1.000
_cell.length_b   1.000
_cell.length_c   1.000
_cell.angle_alpha   90.00
_cell.angle_beta   90.00
_cell.angle_gamma   90.00
#
_symmetry.space_group_name_H-M   'P 1'
#
loop_
_entity.id
_entity.type
_entity.pdbx_description
1 polymer ?
#
loop_
_entity_poly.entity_id
_entity_poly.type
_entity_poly.pdbx_seq_one_letter_code
_entity_poly.pdbx_strand_id
1 'polypeptide(L)'
;EEPDNPWSYIGYWGDHQIIYLQKLLELSNQFHPTRLRELLHEPLFAYANVPYRIKPLDALLENPKDTVVYDDDLGERIEQRVETMGADGKLVLDGDGGVYQVTLLEKLLVPLLTKLSNLVIDGGIWLNTQRPEWNDANNALVGQGLSMVTLYYMRRYVSFLQQLIQSESGTISLSLEVRDWLADTAAALKSVRPQLGSGPVSARQRYDSLVELGGAGSRYREIVYRQESFSGVGDQPVEQVASLLDDALAAIDHSIANGRRDDGLYHAYNVLDLGQEEAQIENLYPMLEGQVAALSAGAIDAQEAGNVLEALFASEVYRADQDTFMLYPDRHLPGFLKKNRLSREQVESVPLLAQMLRDGDERIVLHDVDDCYRFNADLTSAADLKAEIDLLVDQYGDSLASARAHILDLYEDAFDHKSFTGRSGTMFGFEGLGSIYWHMVSKLLLAVQENFFAAVESGADTEACDRLGQLYYRVREGIGFNKTPAEYGAFPTDPYSHTPKHAGARQPGMTGQVKEEVLTRWGELGIRVAGGIAHFRPALLRQQEFAFEAREFRYLDVDGAWQTVEIPASGLGFTWCQVPVIYRLAEGAEPSITIVRENGDEQTGSKLELSADDSTAIFERSGRIRQLVITFGNSLLFAD
;
A
#
# COMPACT_ATOMS: atom_id res chain seq x y z
N GLU A 1 -3.45 -6.06 -25.64
CA GLU A 1 -4.17 -7.26 -25.17
C GLU A 1 -3.95 -8.38 -26.18
N GLU A 2 -4.16 -9.65 -25.83
CA GLU A 2 -4.35 -10.70 -26.85
C GLU A 2 -5.79 -10.58 -27.37
N PRO A 3 -6.02 -10.11 -28.62
CA PRO A 3 -7.37 -9.72 -29.08
C PRO A 3 -8.39 -10.86 -29.06
N ASP A 4 -7.93 -12.10 -29.16
CA ASP A 4 -8.76 -13.31 -29.21
C ASP A 4 -8.97 -13.94 -27.83
N ASN A 5 -8.40 -13.36 -26.75
CA ASN A 5 -8.48 -13.90 -25.40
C ASN A 5 -9.39 -13.02 -24.52
N PRO A 6 -10.64 -13.45 -24.26
CA PRO A 6 -11.60 -12.65 -23.48
C PRO A 6 -11.18 -12.45 -22.01
N TRP A 7 -10.11 -13.11 -21.55
CA TRP A 7 -9.56 -13.00 -20.20
C TRP A 7 -8.27 -12.15 -20.14
N SER A 8 -7.82 -11.63 -21.28
CA SER A 8 -6.69 -10.69 -21.36
C SER A 8 -7.20 -9.25 -21.31
N TYR A 9 -7.31 -8.67 -20.12
CA TYR A 9 -7.69 -7.27 -19.93
C TYR A 9 -6.55 -6.45 -19.31
N ILE A 10 -6.41 -5.18 -19.65
CA ILE A 10 -5.46 -4.22 -19.01
C ILE A 10 -6.02 -3.59 -17.72
N GLY A 11 -5.27 -2.72 -17.05
CA GLY A 11 -5.76 -1.97 -15.89
C GLY A 11 -4.67 -1.22 -15.14
N TYR A 12 -5.03 -0.62 -14.01
CA TYR A 12 -4.14 0.13 -13.12
C TYR A 12 -4.18 -0.43 -11.70
N TRP A 13 -3.02 -0.73 -11.12
CA TRP A 13 -2.94 -1.20 -9.74
C TRP A 13 -3.21 -0.05 -8.76
N GLY A 14 -4.02 -0.32 -7.74
CA GLY A 14 -4.53 0.72 -6.82
C GLY A 14 -3.44 1.42 -6.00
N ASP A 15 -2.40 0.69 -5.60
CA ASP A 15 -1.35 1.13 -4.69
C ASP A 15 -0.19 1.86 -5.37
N HIS A 16 -0.03 1.73 -6.70
CA HIS A 16 1.12 2.20 -7.49
C HIS A 16 1.41 3.72 -7.48
N GLN A 17 0.61 4.53 -6.79
CA GLN A 17 0.76 5.99 -6.79
C GLN A 17 1.16 6.51 -5.40
N ILE A 18 0.26 6.41 -4.43
CA ILE A 18 0.33 7.21 -3.20
C ILE A 18 1.58 6.91 -2.37
N ILE A 19 1.72 5.69 -1.84
CA ILE A 19 2.78 5.41 -0.87
C ILE A 19 4.18 5.47 -1.49
N TYR A 20 4.36 4.96 -2.70
CA TYR A 20 5.67 4.94 -3.36
C TYR A 20 6.16 6.35 -3.68
N LEU A 21 5.29 7.21 -4.21
CA LEU A 21 5.59 8.62 -4.43
C LEU A 21 5.83 9.33 -3.10
N GLN A 22 4.99 9.08 -2.09
CA GLN A 22 5.12 9.70 -0.77
C GLN A 22 6.50 9.47 -0.15
N LYS A 23 7.05 8.24 -0.22
CA LYS A 23 8.41 7.99 0.30
C LYS A 23 9.48 8.83 -0.41
N LEU A 24 9.37 9.00 -1.73
CA LEU A 24 10.30 9.83 -2.50
C LEU A 24 10.16 11.32 -2.17
N LEU A 25 8.93 11.80 -1.96
CA LEU A 25 8.66 13.19 -1.57
C LEU A 25 9.20 13.49 -0.17
N GLU A 26 8.98 12.61 0.80
CA GLU A 26 9.53 12.73 2.15
C GLU A 26 11.05 12.77 2.13
N LEU A 27 11.70 11.85 1.41
CA LEU A 27 13.15 11.82 1.26
C LEU A 27 13.65 13.09 0.56
N SER A 28 13.01 13.52 -0.52
CA SER A 28 13.39 14.75 -1.22
C SER A 28 13.30 15.97 -0.29
N ASN A 29 12.24 16.07 0.52
CA ASN A 29 12.08 17.17 1.47
C ASN A 29 13.11 17.11 2.63
N GLN A 30 13.45 15.90 3.09
CA GLN A 30 14.47 15.70 4.13
C GLN A 30 15.85 16.14 3.65
N PHE A 31 16.25 15.74 2.44
CA PHE A 31 17.57 16.04 1.87
C PHE A 31 17.64 17.44 1.23
N HIS A 32 16.54 17.93 0.65
CA HIS A 32 16.46 19.17 -0.12
C HIS A 32 15.21 20.01 0.27
N PRO A 33 15.19 20.66 1.44
CA PRO A 33 13.99 21.24 2.06
C PRO A 33 13.34 22.42 1.31
N THR A 34 13.98 22.97 0.28
CA THR A 34 13.39 24.02 -0.57
C THR A 34 12.93 23.50 -1.92
N ARG A 35 13.44 22.34 -2.38
CA ARG A 35 13.35 21.93 -3.78
C ARG A 35 11.93 21.67 -4.25
N LEU A 36 11.13 20.99 -3.43
CA LEU A 36 9.74 20.71 -3.81
C LEU A 36 8.91 22.00 -3.90
N ARG A 37 9.12 22.96 -2.99
CA ARG A 37 8.42 24.26 -3.00
C ARG A 37 8.74 25.08 -4.24
N GLU A 38 9.99 25.12 -4.66
CA GLU A 38 10.41 25.76 -5.92
C GLU A 38 9.65 25.17 -7.12
N LEU A 39 9.50 23.84 -7.16
CA LEU A 39 8.85 23.12 -8.26
C LEU A 39 7.32 23.23 -8.29
N LEU A 40 6.68 23.73 -7.23
CA LEU A 40 5.21 23.88 -7.16
C LEU A 40 4.66 24.84 -8.23
N HIS A 41 5.49 25.76 -8.73
CA HIS A 41 5.08 26.82 -9.65
C HIS A 41 5.66 26.66 -11.05
N GLU A 42 6.66 25.80 -11.24
CA GLU A 42 7.35 25.65 -12.52
C GLU A 42 6.66 24.59 -13.41
N PRO A 43 6.21 24.94 -14.64
CA PRO A 43 5.58 24.00 -15.55
C PRO A 43 6.64 23.11 -16.23
N LEU A 44 7.14 22.11 -15.51
CA LEU A 44 8.21 21.21 -15.97
C LEU A 44 7.77 19.76 -16.15
N PHE A 45 6.57 19.40 -15.70
CA PHE A 45 6.12 18.01 -15.64
C PHE A 45 5.12 17.69 -16.75
N ALA A 46 5.11 16.46 -17.24
CA ALA A 46 4.22 16.02 -18.32
C ALA A 46 3.24 14.92 -17.86
N TYR A 47 2.28 14.58 -18.71
CA TYR A 47 1.41 13.41 -18.56
C TYR A 47 1.82 12.31 -19.54
N ALA A 48 1.97 11.09 -19.02
CA ALA A 48 2.04 9.91 -19.87
C ALA A 48 0.67 9.69 -20.54
N ASN A 49 0.67 9.50 -21.84
CA ASN A 49 -0.51 9.22 -22.64
C ASN A 49 -0.63 7.70 -22.80
N VAL A 50 -1.18 7.04 -21.78
CA VAL A 50 -1.45 5.61 -21.82
C VAL A 50 -2.79 5.39 -22.53
N PRO A 51 -2.89 4.54 -23.57
CA PRO A 51 -4.11 4.37 -24.37
C PRO A 51 -5.18 3.54 -23.65
N TYR A 52 -5.42 3.81 -22.37
CA TYR A 52 -6.44 3.17 -21.56
C TYR A 52 -7.54 4.19 -21.26
N ARG A 53 -8.80 3.77 -21.43
CA ARG A 53 -9.97 4.59 -21.12
C ARG A 53 -10.73 3.97 -19.97
N ILE A 54 -10.80 4.69 -18.86
CA ILE A 54 -11.67 4.33 -17.74
C ILE A 54 -13.09 4.77 -18.11
N LYS A 55 -14.06 3.84 -18.05
CA LYS A 55 -15.46 4.08 -18.43
C LYS A 55 -16.14 5.15 -17.55
N PRO A 56 -17.30 5.71 -17.98
CA PRO A 56 -18.09 6.62 -17.16
C PRO A 56 -18.56 5.97 -15.85
N LEU A 57 -18.85 6.78 -14.83
CA LEU A 57 -19.24 6.29 -13.49
C LEU A 57 -20.42 5.30 -13.55
N ASP A 58 -21.46 5.58 -14.35
CA ASP A 58 -22.64 4.71 -14.43
C ASP A 58 -22.28 3.28 -14.85
N ALA A 59 -21.32 3.12 -15.77
CA ALA A 59 -20.83 1.80 -16.18
C ALA A 59 -20.00 1.12 -15.07
N LEU A 60 -19.26 1.88 -14.27
CA LEU A 60 -18.53 1.36 -13.11
C LEU A 60 -19.51 0.88 -12.01
N LEU A 61 -20.59 1.63 -11.77
CA LEU A 61 -21.64 1.25 -10.82
C LEU A 61 -22.43 0.02 -11.30
N GLU A 62 -22.65 -0.12 -12.62
CA GLU A 62 -23.30 -1.28 -13.22
C GLU A 62 -22.43 -2.55 -13.15
N ASN A 63 -21.16 -2.45 -13.52
CA ASN A 63 -20.23 -3.57 -13.49
C ASN A 63 -18.79 -3.12 -13.17
N PRO A 64 -18.38 -3.16 -11.89
CA PRO A 64 -17.07 -2.65 -11.49
C PRO A 64 -15.90 -3.58 -11.83
N LYS A 65 -16.17 -4.73 -12.45
CA LYS A 65 -15.14 -5.64 -12.99
C LYS A 65 -14.80 -5.36 -14.46
N ASP A 66 -15.61 -4.55 -15.17
CA ASP A 66 -15.44 -4.21 -16.59
C ASP A 66 -15.44 -2.69 -16.77
N THR A 67 -14.29 -2.06 -16.50
CA THR A 67 -14.18 -0.62 -16.24
C THR A 67 -13.10 0.08 -17.05
N VAL A 68 -12.16 -0.65 -17.67
CA VAL A 68 -11.07 -0.07 -18.45
C VAL A 68 -10.95 -0.77 -19.79
N VAL A 69 -10.99 0.01 -20.86
CA VAL A 69 -10.81 -0.47 -22.24
C VAL A 69 -9.53 0.06 -22.85
N TYR A 70 -8.93 -0.70 -23.76
CA TYR A 70 -7.83 -0.24 -24.60
C TYR A 70 -8.37 0.59 -25.76
N ASP A 71 -7.76 1.75 -26.03
CA ASP A 71 -8.09 2.62 -27.16
C ASP A 71 -7.08 2.37 -28.29
N ASP A 72 -7.43 1.47 -29.21
CA ASP A 72 -6.57 1.05 -30.32
C ASP A 72 -6.16 2.23 -31.21
N ASP A 73 -7.12 3.10 -31.55
CA ASP A 73 -6.88 4.27 -32.40
C ASP A 73 -5.87 5.23 -31.74
N LEU A 74 -5.98 5.46 -30.43
CA LEU A 74 -5.00 6.25 -29.69
C LEU A 74 -3.65 5.54 -29.62
N GLY A 75 -3.63 4.22 -29.43
CA GLY A 75 -2.42 3.40 -29.46
C GLY A 75 -1.64 3.58 -30.76
N GLU A 76 -2.30 3.43 -31.90
CA GLU A 76 -1.70 3.64 -33.23
C GLU A 76 -1.17 5.08 -33.40
N ARG A 77 -1.92 6.09 -32.94
CA ARG A 77 -1.46 7.49 -32.98
C ARG A 77 -0.21 7.71 -32.12
N ILE A 78 -0.13 7.11 -30.95
CA ILE A 78 1.05 7.19 -30.07
C ILE A 78 2.25 6.54 -30.76
N GLU A 79 2.09 5.38 -31.39
CA GLU A 79 3.17 4.70 -32.12
C GLU A 79 3.71 5.57 -33.26
N GLN A 80 2.83 6.17 -34.06
CA GLN A 80 3.21 7.13 -35.12
C GLN A 80 3.96 8.35 -34.57
N ARG A 81 3.55 8.88 -33.41
CA ARG A 81 4.27 9.97 -32.73
C ARG A 81 5.64 9.50 -32.26
N VAL A 82 5.77 8.26 -31.76
CA VAL A 82 7.06 7.72 -31.32
C VAL A 82 8.06 7.61 -32.48
N GLU A 83 7.61 7.26 -33.69
CA GLU A 83 8.46 7.23 -34.89
C GLU A 83 9.05 8.60 -35.25
N THR A 84 8.36 9.69 -34.91
CA THR A 84 8.74 11.06 -35.32
C THR A 84 9.34 11.91 -34.18
N MET A 85 8.89 11.71 -32.95
CA MET A 85 9.27 12.48 -31.75
C MET A 85 10.14 11.69 -30.77
N GLY A 86 10.33 10.38 -31.00
CA GLY A 86 10.95 9.49 -30.02
C GLY A 86 10.04 9.21 -28.82
N ALA A 87 10.62 8.91 -27.66
CA ALA A 87 9.85 8.49 -26.49
C ALA A 87 8.83 9.54 -26.00
N ASP A 88 9.08 10.83 -26.24
CA ASP A 88 8.15 11.93 -25.90
C ASP A 88 6.84 11.86 -26.68
N GLY A 89 6.78 11.12 -27.80
CA GLY A 89 5.53 10.83 -28.51
C GLY A 89 4.50 10.07 -27.66
N LYS A 90 4.93 9.47 -26.53
CA LYS A 90 4.07 8.83 -25.52
C LYS A 90 3.51 9.80 -24.48
N LEU A 91 3.75 11.10 -24.61
CA LEU A 91 3.23 12.12 -23.70
C LEU A 91 1.97 12.78 -24.28
N VAL A 92 1.17 13.40 -23.41
CA VAL A 92 0.07 14.26 -23.84
C VAL A 92 0.66 15.52 -24.48
N LEU A 93 0.13 15.89 -25.65
CA LEU A 93 0.58 17.04 -26.42
C LEU A 93 -0.42 18.21 -26.30
N ASP A 94 0.08 19.43 -26.43
CA ASP A 94 -0.73 20.64 -26.56
C ASP A 94 -1.30 20.81 -27.98
N GLY A 95 -2.10 21.86 -28.18
CA GLY A 95 -2.71 22.18 -29.48
C GLY A 95 -1.71 22.55 -30.59
N ASP A 96 -0.47 22.90 -30.24
CA ASP A 96 0.62 23.23 -31.17
C ASP A 96 1.50 22.00 -31.47
N GLY A 97 1.22 20.85 -30.84
CA GLY A 97 1.98 19.60 -30.99
C GLY A 97 3.22 19.49 -30.09
N GLY A 98 3.41 20.43 -29.15
CA GLY A 98 4.42 20.36 -28.10
C GLY A 98 3.99 19.45 -26.94
N VAL A 99 4.91 19.06 -26.08
CA VAL A 99 4.57 18.32 -24.85
C VAL A 99 3.83 19.25 -23.90
N TYR A 100 2.63 18.85 -23.45
CA TYR A 100 1.87 19.64 -22.50
C TYR A 100 2.52 19.56 -21.11
N GLN A 101 2.98 20.72 -20.61
CA GLN A 101 3.70 20.83 -19.34
C GLN A 101 2.86 21.50 -18.24
N VAL A 102 2.96 20.95 -17.03
CA VAL A 102 2.22 21.39 -15.83
C VAL A 102 3.14 21.46 -14.62
N THR A 103 2.65 22.08 -13.54
CA THR A 103 3.38 22.28 -12.29
C THR A 103 3.49 21.00 -11.46
N LEU A 104 4.43 20.95 -10.50
CA LEU A 104 4.50 19.83 -9.55
C LEU A 104 3.19 19.71 -8.76
N LEU A 105 2.60 20.84 -8.35
CA LEU A 105 1.40 20.81 -7.53
C LEU A 105 0.23 20.15 -8.27
N GLU A 106 0.06 20.41 -9.56
CA GLU A 106 -0.92 19.68 -10.36
C GLU A 106 -0.64 18.17 -10.38
N LYS A 107 0.64 17.78 -10.59
CA LYS A 107 1.04 16.36 -10.56
C LYS A 107 0.84 15.69 -9.22
N LEU A 108 0.83 16.44 -8.12
CA LEU A 108 0.54 15.93 -6.79
C LEU A 108 -0.96 15.86 -6.50
N LEU A 109 -1.74 16.79 -7.04
CA LEU A 109 -3.19 16.84 -6.88
C LEU A 109 -3.91 15.76 -7.72
N VAL A 110 -3.48 15.51 -8.95
CA VAL A 110 -4.17 14.54 -9.83
C VAL A 110 -4.27 13.14 -9.20
N PRO A 111 -3.18 12.51 -8.69
CA PRO A 111 -3.29 11.22 -8.01
C PRO A 111 -4.21 11.24 -6.78
N LEU A 112 -4.22 12.35 -6.02
CA LEU A 112 -5.11 12.51 -4.86
C LEU A 112 -6.56 12.61 -5.30
N LEU A 113 -6.88 13.48 -6.24
CA LEU A 113 -8.23 13.65 -6.78
C LEU A 113 -8.74 12.34 -7.39
N THR A 114 -7.88 11.59 -8.09
CA THR A 114 -8.23 10.26 -8.63
C THR A 114 -8.65 9.30 -7.52
N LYS A 115 -7.91 9.30 -6.41
CA LYS A 115 -8.24 8.45 -5.25
C LYS A 115 -9.48 8.93 -4.51
N LEU A 116 -9.66 10.24 -4.32
CA LEU A 116 -10.86 10.83 -3.71
C LEU A 116 -12.12 10.56 -4.54
N SER A 117 -12.00 10.49 -5.87
CA SER A 117 -13.10 10.10 -6.76
C SER A 117 -13.56 8.65 -6.55
N ASN A 118 -12.78 7.85 -5.84
CA ASN A 118 -13.07 6.45 -5.50
C ASN A 118 -13.21 6.25 -3.98
N LEU A 119 -13.31 7.33 -3.19
CA LEU A 119 -13.46 7.24 -1.75
C LEU A 119 -14.89 6.77 -1.41
N VAL A 120 -14.98 5.64 -0.71
CA VAL A 120 -16.18 5.23 0.01
C VAL A 120 -15.92 5.47 1.49
N ILE A 121 -16.61 6.45 2.07
CA ILE A 121 -16.43 6.83 3.48
C ILE A 121 -16.73 5.64 4.38
N ASP A 122 -15.92 5.47 5.45
CA ASP A 122 -15.87 4.31 6.34
C ASP A 122 -15.37 2.99 5.71
N GLY A 123 -15.29 2.92 4.37
CA GLY A 123 -15.00 1.68 3.64
C GLY A 123 -13.61 1.61 3.03
N GLY A 124 -13.06 2.75 2.59
CA GLY A 124 -11.75 2.83 1.94
C GLY A 124 -11.84 3.28 0.47
N ILE A 125 -10.79 2.99 -0.31
CA ILE A 125 -10.73 3.35 -1.72
C ILE A 125 -11.19 2.21 -2.60
N TRP A 126 -12.16 2.47 -3.49
CA TRP A 126 -12.76 1.47 -4.34
C TRP A 126 -11.77 0.88 -5.37
N LEU A 127 -11.66 -0.45 -5.41
CA LEU A 127 -10.78 -1.22 -6.28
C LEU A 127 -11.47 -1.55 -7.61
N ASN A 128 -11.60 -0.58 -8.51
CA ASN A 128 -12.42 -0.70 -9.71
C ASN A 128 -11.61 -0.51 -11.02
N THR A 129 -10.30 -0.75 -11.03
CA THR A 129 -9.41 -0.48 -12.17
C THR A 129 -8.80 -1.75 -12.79
N GLN A 130 -9.52 -2.88 -12.73
CA GLN A 130 -9.16 -4.16 -13.35
C GLN A 130 -7.81 -4.78 -12.91
N ARG A 131 -7.18 -4.24 -11.87
CA ARG A 131 -5.96 -4.77 -11.25
C ARG A 131 -6.01 -4.64 -9.74
N PRO A 132 -5.36 -5.56 -9.01
CA PRO A 132 -5.32 -5.53 -7.55
C PRO A 132 -4.39 -4.42 -7.04
N GLU A 133 -4.08 -4.49 -5.75
CA GLU A 133 -2.97 -3.76 -5.15
C GLU A 133 -1.77 -4.70 -4.95
N TRP A 134 -0.99 -4.55 -3.86
CA TRP A 134 0.24 -5.30 -3.61
C TRP A 134 0.02 -6.83 -3.59
N ASN A 135 -1.04 -7.31 -2.93
CA ASN A 135 -1.32 -8.74 -2.83
C ASN A 135 -2.09 -9.27 -4.04
N ASP A 136 -1.38 -9.73 -5.06
CA ASP A 136 -1.98 -10.32 -6.26
C ASP A 136 -2.79 -11.61 -5.96
N ALA A 137 -2.54 -12.29 -4.84
CA ALA A 137 -3.32 -13.46 -4.46
C ALA A 137 -4.75 -13.11 -4.02
N ASN A 138 -5.03 -11.85 -3.69
CA ASN A 138 -6.36 -11.30 -3.40
C ASN A 138 -6.99 -10.57 -4.61
N ASN A 139 -6.61 -10.94 -5.83
CA ASN A 139 -7.07 -10.25 -7.04
C ASN A 139 -8.58 -10.32 -7.33
N ALA A 140 -9.32 -11.25 -6.74
CA ALA A 140 -10.78 -11.30 -6.93
C ALA A 140 -11.53 -10.19 -6.18
N LEU A 141 -10.86 -9.50 -5.25
CA LEU A 141 -11.36 -8.27 -4.63
C LEU A 141 -11.58 -7.15 -5.65
N VAL A 142 -10.90 -7.17 -6.81
CA VAL A 142 -11.13 -6.17 -7.85
C VAL A 142 -12.60 -6.21 -8.29
N GLY A 143 -13.24 -5.05 -8.29
CA GLY A 143 -14.65 -4.82 -8.54
C GLY A 143 -15.39 -4.38 -7.28
N GLN A 144 -15.42 -5.19 -6.24
CA GLN A 144 -16.19 -4.92 -5.03
C GLN A 144 -15.32 -4.55 -3.82
N GLY A 145 -14.00 -4.72 -3.91
CA GLY A 145 -13.08 -4.45 -2.82
C GLY A 145 -12.92 -2.96 -2.55
N LEU A 146 -12.76 -2.62 -1.27
CA LEU A 146 -12.39 -1.29 -0.80
C LEU A 146 -11.06 -1.41 -0.04
N SER A 147 -10.09 -0.56 -0.37
CA SER A 147 -8.77 -0.55 0.25
C SER A 147 -8.70 0.50 1.37
N MET A 148 -8.73 0.03 2.61
CA MET A 148 -8.34 0.85 3.76
C MET A 148 -6.81 1.05 3.78
N VAL A 149 -6.05 0.06 3.28
CA VAL A 149 -4.59 0.15 3.10
C VAL A 149 -4.19 1.43 2.37
N THR A 150 -4.77 1.69 1.19
CA THR A 150 -4.50 2.90 0.41
C THR A 150 -5.02 4.15 1.12
N LEU A 151 -6.16 4.06 1.82
CA LEU A 151 -6.70 5.19 2.59
C LEU A 151 -5.75 5.62 3.73
N TYR A 152 -5.13 4.68 4.45
CA TYR A 152 -4.12 4.96 5.47
C TYR A 152 -2.92 5.72 4.89
N TYR A 153 -2.43 5.29 3.72
CA TYR A 153 -1.34 6.00 3.06
C TYR A 153 -1.78 7.34 2.45
N MET A 154 -3.03 7.49 2.04
CA MET A 154 -3.59 8.78 1.63
C MET A 154 -3.62 9.77 2.77
N ARG A 155 -3.90 9.33 4.00
CA ARG A 155 -3.82 10.19 5.19
C ARG A 155 -2.43 10.81 5.30
N ARG A 156 -1.37 9.98 5.26
CA ARG A 156 0.04 10.42 5.28
C ARG A 156 0.35 11.40 4.14
N TYR A 157 -0.14 11.09 2.93
CA TYR A 157 0.05 11.92 1.74
C TYR A 157 -0.63 13.29 1.86
N VAL A 158 -1.89 13.35 2.31
CA VAL A 158 -2.64 14.61 2.50
C VAL A 158 -1.98 15.46 3.58
N SER A 159 -1.57 14.87 4.71
CA SER A 159 -0.84 15.60 5.75
C SER A 159 0.47 16.18 5.24
N PHE A 160 1.21 15.45 4.40
CA PHE A 160 2.42 15.96 3.76
C PHE A 160 2.12 17.11 2.79
N LEU A 161 1.09 17.00 1.96
CA LEU A 161 0.69 18.08 1.06
C LEU A 161 0.29 19.34 1.82
N GLN A 162 -0.45 19.21 2.94
CA GLN A 162 -0.78 20.34 3.80
C GLN A 162 0.47 21.05 4.31
N GLN A 163 1.49 20.30 4.76
CA GLN A 163 2.78 20.87 5.18
C GLN A 163 3.51 21.54 4.02
N LEU A 164 3.53 20.91 2.85
CA LEU A 164 4.22 21.40 1.66
C LEU A 164 3.68 22.76 1.19
N ILE A 165 2.36 22.96 1.25
CA ILE A 165 1.72 24.21 0.82
C ILE A 165 1.48 25.22 1.95
N GLN A 166 1.83 24.90 3.20
CA GLN A 166 1.49 25.72 4.37
C GLN A 166 2.05 27.15 4.28
N SER A 167 3.23 27.32 3.67
CA SER A 167 3.87 28.63 3.49
C SER A 167 3.50 29.33 2.17
N GLU A 168 2.74 28.67 1.30
CA GLU A 168 2.36 29.20 -0.01
C GLU A 168 1.16 30.16 0.12
N SER A 169 1.07 31.14 -0.78
CA SER A 169 -0.02 32.13 -0.78
C SER A 169 -0.32 32.60 -2.20
N GLY A 170 -1.52 33.14 -2.44
CA GLY A 170 -1.92 33.64 -3.76
C GLY A 170 -2.46 32.54 -4.66
N THR A 171 -2.04 32.53 -5.92
CA THR A 171 -2.57 31.61 -6.94
C THR A 171 -1.48 30.74 -7.54
N ILE A 172 -1.88 29.54 -7.94
CA ILE A 172 -1.07 28.56 -8.67
C ILE A 172 -1.75 28.27 -10.01
N SER A 173 -0.95 27.84 -10.99
CA SER A 173 -1.46 27.47 -12.32
C SER A 173 -1.87 26.00 -12.36
N LEU A 174 -3.10 25.74 -12.79
CA LEU A 174 -3.63 24.39 -13.06
C LEU A 174 -4.27 24.34 -14.45
N SER A 175 -4.25 23.18 -15.10
CA SER A 175 -5.12 22.92 -16.25
C SER A 175 -6.57 23.16 -15.89
N LEU A 176 -7.33 23.77 -16.81
CA LEU A 176 -8.72 24.17 -16.57
C LEU A 176 -9.60 22.98 -16.14
N GLU A 177 -9.41 21.82 -16.76
CA GLU A 177 -10.13 20.59 -16.45
C GLU A 177 -9.82 20.07 -15.05
N VAL A 178 -8.56 20.17 -14.60
CA VAL A 178 -8.14 19.76 -13.25
C VAL A 178 -8.69 20.73 -12.20
N ARG A 179 -8.71 22.03 -12.51
CA ARG A 179 -9.29 23.06 -11.66
C ARG A 179 -10.79 22.82 -11.42
N ASP A 180 -11.53 22.53 -12.48
CA ASP A 180 -12.98 22.27 -12.39
C ASP A 180 -13.26 20.97 -11.63
N TRP A 181 -12.45 19.92 -11.85
CA TRP A 181 -12.51 18.68 -11.07
C TRP A 181 -12.21 18.89 -9.57
N LEU A 182 -11.21 19.71 -9.26
CA LEU A 182 -10.87 20.09 -7.89
C LEU A 182 -12.05 20.79 -7.22
N ALA A 183 -12.68 21.74 -7.91
CA ALA A 183 -13.83 22.49 -7.38
C ALA A 183 -15.02 21.57 -7.09
N ASP A 184 -15.34 20.66 -8.01
CA ASP A 184 -16.41 19.67 -7.84
C ASP A 184 -16.12 18.72 -6.66
N THR A 185 -14.88 18.25 -6.54
CA THR A 185 -14.46 17.37 -5.43
C THR A 185 -14.52 18.11 -4.09
N ALA A 186 -14.11 19.39 -4.04
CA ALA A 186 -14.19 20.22 -2.85
C ALA A 186 -15.65 20.45 -2.42
N ALA A 187 -16.56 20.67 -3.37
CA ALA A 187 -17.98 20.81 -3.08
C ALA A 187 -18.57 19.53 -2.47
N ALA A 188 -18.23 18.36 -3.02
CA ALA A 188 -18.67 17.05 -2.52
C ALA A 188 -18.13 16.77 -1.10
N LEU A 189 -16.85 17.00 -0.83
CA LEU A 189 -16.29 16.78 0.51
C LEU A 189 -16.89 17.76 1.54
N LYS A 190 -17.14 19.01 1.14
CA LYS A 190 -17.80 20.00 2.00
C LYS A 190 -19.25 19.64 2.31
N SER A 191 -19.96 18.96 1.41
CA SER A 191 -21.35 18.49 1.63
C SER A 191 -21.39 17.36 2.67
N VAL A 192 -20.35 16.53 2.68
CA VAL A 192 -20.16 15.43 3.63
C VAL A 192 -19.69 15.92 5.00
N ARG A 193 -18.85 16.96 5.07
CA ARG A 193 -18.19 17.42 6.31
C ARG A 193 -19.11 17.49 7.55
N PRO A 194 -20.36 18.01 7.49
CA PRO A 194 -21.27 18.07 8.64
C PRO A 194 -21.76 16.70 9.17
N GLN A 195 -21.60 15.64 8.37
CA GLN A 195 -22.05 14.28 8.67
C GLN A 195 -20.97 13.47 9.42
N LEU A 196 -19.73 13.97 9.45
CA LEU A 196 -18.59 13.30 10.07
C LEU A 196 -18.56 13.52 11.59
N GLY A 197 -17.84 12.64 12.30
CA GLY A 197 -17.51 12.78 13.72
C GLY A 197 -18.58 12.33 14.72
N SER A 198 -19.69 11.75 14.25
CA SER A 198 -20.78 11.25 15.11
C SER A 198 -21.02 9.72 15.01
N GLY A 199 -19.96 8.98 14.68
CA GLY A 199 -20.01 7.55 14.32
C GLY A 199 -20.13 7.34 12.81
N PRO A 200 -20.27 6.09 12.33
CA PRO A 200 -20.33 5.78 10.91
C PRO A 200 -21.47 6.50 10.19
N VAL A 201 -21.24 6.91 8.95
CA VAL A 201 -22.30 7.47 8.09
C VAL A 201 -23.28 6.37 7.66
N SER A 202 -24.48 6.74 7.21
CA SER A 202 -25.45 5.77 6.70
C SER A 202 -25.09 5.25 5.30
N ALA A 203 -25.64 4.08 4.92
CA ALA A 203 -25.41 3.51 3.59
C ALA A 203 -25.86 4.44 2.45
N ARG A 204 -26.94 5.20 2.67
CA ARG A 204 -27.40 6.21 1.72
C ARG A 204 -26.42 7.39 1.60
N GLN A 205 -25.95 7.92 2.73
CA GLN A 205 -24.97 9.01 2.73
C GLN A 205 -23.65 8.61 2.06
N ARG A 206 -23.18 7.36 2.28
CA ARG A 206 -22.02 6.81 1.56
C ARG A 206 -22.26 6.76 0.06
N TYR A 207 -23.42 6.28 -0.38
CA TYR A 207 -23.78 6.21 -1.80
C TYR A 207 -23.80 7.59 -2.44
N ASP A 208 -24.49 8.55 -1.83
CA ASP A 208 -24.61 9.92 -2.35
C ASP A 208 -23.21 10.56 -2.48
N SER A 209 -22.34 10.40 -1.47
CA SER A 209 -20.95 10.88 -1.52
C SER A 209 -20.12 10.20 -2.62
N LEU A 210 -20.23 8.88 -2.77
CA LEU A 210 -19.56 8.13 -3.83
C LEU A 210 -19.98 8.61 -5.22
N VAL A 211 -21.27 8.87 -5.43
CA VAL A 211 -21.80 9.37 -6.71
C VAL A 211 -21.30 10.78 -7.00
N GLU A 212 -21.30 11.68 -6.01
CA GLU A 212 -20.79 13.05 -6.18
C GLU A 212 -19.29 13.07 -6.53
N LEU A 213 -18.47 12.35 -5.76
CA LEU A 213 -17.01 12.26 -5.93
C LEU A 213 -16.64 11.53 -7.23
N GLY A 214 -17.23 10.36 -7.47
CA GLY A 214 -17.02 9.58 -8.68
C GLY A 214 -17.49 10.30 -9.93
N GLY A 215 -18.58 11.07 -9.83
CA GLY A 215 -19.12 11.88 -10.91
C GLY A 215 -18.19 13.01 -11.30
N ALA A 216 -17.56 13.67 -10.32
CA ALA A 216 -16.53 14.69 -10.56
C ALA A 216 -15.35 14.12 -11.37
N GLY A 217 -14.82 12.96 -10.93
CA GLY A 217 -13.76 12.26 -11.66
C GLY A 217 -14.20 11.75 -13.04
N SER A 218 -15.49 11.40 -13.23
CA SER A 218 -16.05 10.96 -14.52
C SER A 218 -16.07 12.07 -15.53
N ARG A 219 -16.65 13.22 -15.15
CA ARG A 219 -16.70 14.41 -16.00
C ARG A 219 -15.31 14.83 -16.45
N TYR A 220 -14.35 14.89 -15.54
CA TYR A 220 -12.95 15.22 -15.85
C TYR A 220 -12.38 14.32 -16.95
N ARG A 221 -12.36 12.99 -16.73
CA ARG A 221 -11.73 12.07 -17.67
C ARG A 221 -12.45 12.02 -19.01
N GLU A 222 -13.77 12.08 -19.02
CA GLU A 222 -14.55 12.08 -20.27
C GLU A 222 -14.28 13.32 -21.13
N ILE A 223 -14.06 14.48 -20.51
CA ILE A 223 -13.67 15.71 -21.19
C ILE A 223 -12.26 15.55 -21.78
N VAL A 224 -11.27 15.16 -20.97
CA VAL A 224 -9.88 15.01 -21.42
C VAL A 224 -9.74 13.93 -22.48
N TYR A 225 -10.46 12.81 -22.36
CA TYR A 225 -10.43 11.73 -23.36
C TYR A 225 -10.99 12.17 -24.72
N ARG A 226 -12.07 12.97 -24.71
CA ARG A 226 -12.69 13.49 -25.93
C ARG A 226 -11.83 14.55 -26.61
N GLN A 227 -11.14 15.38 -25.82
CA GLN A 227 -10.27 16.44 -26.33
C GLN A 227 -8.87 15.92 -26.70
N GLU A 228 -8.45 14.78 -26.13
CA GLU A 228 -7.09 14.22 -26.22
C GLU A 228 -5.97 15.16 -25.73
N SER A 229 -6.34 16.26 -25.07
CA SER A 229 -5.47 17.29 -24.52
C SER A 229 -6.22 18.09 -23.45
N PHE A 230 -5.61 19.16 -22.94
CA PHE A 230 -6.20 20.12 -22.02
C PHE A 230 -6.48 21.44 -22.76
N SER A 231 -7.58 22.10 -22.42
CA SER A 231 -8.02 23.32 -23.13
C SER A 231 -7.22 24.59 -22.78
N GLY A 232 -6.46 24.56 -21.69
CA GLY A 232 -5.65 25.69 -21.24
C GLY A 232 -5.30 25.62 -19.77
N VAL A 233 -4.79 26.73 -19.24
CA VAL A 233 -4.35 26.89 -17.85
C VAL A 233 -5.13 28.03 -17.21
N GLY A 234 -5.50 27.88 -15.93
CA GLY A 234 -6.16 28.91 -15.14
C GLY A 234 -5.54 29.06 -13.75
N ASP A 235 -5.79 30.22 -13.14
CA ASP A 235 -5.37 30.52 -11.78
C ASP A 235 -6.27 29.80 -10.76
N GLN A 236 -5.66 29.14 -9.79
CA GLN A 236 -6.30 28.46 -8.67
C GLN A 236 -5.78 29.04 -7.35
N PRO A 237 -6.64 29.60 -6.47
CA PRO A 237 -6.22 30.05 -5.15
C PRO A 237 -5.72 28.91 -4.27
N VAL A 238 -4.57 29.11 -3.62
CA VAL A 238 -3.96 28.11 -2.71
C VAL A 238 -4.89 27.82 -1.53
N GLU A 239 -5.65 28.81 -1.05
CA GLU A 239 -6.56 28.66 0.07
C GLU A 239 -7.69 27.65 -0.22
N GLN A 240 -8.13 27.55 -1.47
CA GLN A 240 -9.13 26.56 -1.87
C GLN A 240 -8.53 25.14 -1.92
N VAL A 241 -7.26 25.00 -2.33
CA VAL A 241 -6.54 23.73 -2.24
C VAL A 241 -6.39 23.31 -0.78
N ALA A 242 -5.99 24.24 0.10
CA ALA A 242 -5.89 23.98 1.53
C ALA A 242 -7.23 23.55 2.14
N SER A 243 -8.34 24.20 1.75
CA SER A 243 -9.69 23.82 2.20
C SER A 243 -10.08 22.41 1.73
N LEU A 244 -9.82 22.06 0.47
CA LEU A 244 -10.03 20.69 -0.03
C LEU A 244 -9.23 19.68 0.81
N LEU A 245 -7.95 19.95 1.06
CA LEU A 245 -7.09 19.04 1.82
C LEU A 245 -7.57 18.87 3.26
N ASP A 246 -8.09 19.92 3.90
CA ASP A 246 -8.70 19.83 5.24
C ASP A 246 -9.95 18.94 5.25
N ASP A 247 -10.86 19.15 4.29
CA ASP A 247 -12.08 18.33 4.17
C ASP A 247 -11.76 16.87 3.80
N ALA A 248 -10.79 16.65 2.93
CA ALA A 248 -10.30 15.31 2.60
C ALA A 248 -9.70 14.62 3.83
N LEU A 249 -8.82 15.30 4.59
CA LEU A 249 -8.20 14.74 5.78
C LEU A 249 -9.26 14.38 6.83
N ALA A 250 -10.28 15.23 7.03
CA ALA A 250 -11.35 14.94 7.97
C ALA A 250 -12.17 13.69 7.58
N ALA A 251 -12.49 13.52 6.29
CA ALA A 251 -13.19 12.33 5.82
C ALA A 251 -12.33 11.06 5.95
N ILE A 252 -11.03 11.18 5.70
CA ILE A 252 -10.06 10.10 5.85
C ILE A 252 -9.91 9.71 7.32
N ASP A 253 -9.61 10.66 8.22
CA ASP A 253 -9.45 10.40 9.65
C ASP A 253 -10.73 9.83 10.27
N HIS A 254 -11.90 10.31 9.84
CA HIS A 254 -13.19 9.73 10.21
C HIS A 254 -13.31 8.24 9.85
N SER A 255 -12.99 7.92 8.59
CA SER A 255 -13.05 6.56 8.07
C SER A 255 -12.03 5.65 8.77
N ILE A 256 -10.84 6.16 9.09
CA ILE A 256 -9.81 5.44 9.85
C ILE A 256 -10.31 5.12 11.26
N ALA A 257 -10.91 6.08 11.95
CA ALA A 257 -11.44 5.90 13.30
C ALA A 257 -12.56 4.85 13.35
N ASN A 258 -13.45 4.85 12.36
CA ASN A 258 -14.52 3.85 12.23
C ASN A 258 -14.02 2.49 11.71
N GLY A 259 -12.81 2.43 11.14
CA GLY A 259 -12.18 1.22 10.62
C GLY A 259 -11.39 0.40 11.65
N ARG A 260 -11.48 0.75 12.95
CA ARG A 260 -10.88 -0.02 14.04
C ARG A 260 -11.78 -1.17 14.46
N ARG A 261 -11.19 -2.36 14.62
CA ARG A 261 -11.86 -3.60 15.05
C ARG A 261 -11.95 -3.68 16.56
N ASP A 262 -12.91 -4.48 17.03
CA ASP A 262 -13.09 -4.77 18.46
C ASP A 262 -11.88 -5.48 19.09
N ASP A 263 -11.10 -6.22 18.28
CA ASP A 263 -9.87 -6.89 18.72
C ASP A 263 -8.65 -5.95 18.79
N GLY A 264 -8.83 -4.66 18.47
CA GLY A 264 -7.79 -3.64 18.51
C GLY A 264 -6.97 -3.50 17.22
N LEU A 265 -7.21 -4.35 16.21
CA LEU A 265 -6.61 -4.23 14.88
C LEU A 265 -7.38 -3.27 13.98
N TYR A 266 -6.84 -2.99 12.80
CA TYR A 266 -7.48 -2.17 11.76
C TYR A 266 -7.89 -3.01 10.55
N HIS A 267 -8.99 -2.66 9.89
CA HIS A 267 -9.41 -3.30 8.65
C HIS A 267 -8.42 -2.99 7.50
N ALA A 268 -8.09 -3.99 6.67
CA ALA A 268 -7.20 -3.81 5.52
C ALA A 268 -7.99 -3.60 4.23
N TYR A 269 -8.89 -4.54 3.96
CA TYR A 269 -9.78 -4.53 2.82
C TYR A 269 -11.20 -4.84 3.28
N ASN A 270 -12.17 -4.15 2.68
CA ASN A 270 -13.59 -4.38 2.88
C ASN A 270 -14.25 -4.73 1.54
N VAL A 271 -15.52 -5.13 1.57
CA VAL A 271 -16.35 -5.39 0.40
C VAL A 271 -17.47 -4.37 0.35
N LEU A 272 -17.67 -3.79 -0.82
CA LEU A 272 -18.75 -2.88 -1.16
C LEU A 272 -19.91 -3.67 -1.77
N ASP A 273 -21.08 -3.55 -1.17
CA ASP A 273 -22.35 -3.98 -1.76
C ASP A 273 -23.17 -2.75 -2.17
N LEU A 274 -23.47 -2.64 -3.46
CA LEU A 274 -24.23 -1.54 -4.04
C LEU A 274 -25.68 -2.00 -4.28
N GLY A 275 -26.59 -1.47 -3.47
CA GLY A 275 -28.03 -1.71 -3.57
C GLY A 275 -28.78 -0.62 -4.33
N GLN A 276 -30.10 -0.50 -4.09
CA GLN A 276 -30.93 0.59 -4.62
C GLN A 276 -30.54 1.94 -3.98
N GLU A 277 -29.49 2.57 -4.52
CA GLU A 277 -28.94 3.84 -4.03
C GLU A 277 -28.43 3.78 -2.57
N GLU A 278 -27.85 2.63 -2.21
CA GLU A 278 -27.20 2.40 -0.92
C GLU A 278 -25.84 1.75 -1.12
N ALA A 279 -24.84 2.16 -0.34
CA ALA A 279 -23.50 1.59 -0.31
C ALA A 279 -23.27 0.94 1.07
N GLN A 280 -23.38 -0.38 1.12
CA GLN A 280 -23.12 -1.18 2.32
C GLN A 280 -21.67 -1.67 2.31
N ILE A 281 -21.11 -1.85 3.52
CA ILE A 281 -19.72 -2.27 3.72
C ILE A 281 -19.75 -3.56 4.53
N GLU A 282 -19.11 -4.59 3.99
CA GLU A 282 -18.83 -5.84 4.69
C GLU A 282 -17.33 -5.95 4.98
N ASN A 283 -17.00 -6.28 6.23
CA ASN A 283 -15.62 -6.33 6.68
C ASN A 283 -15.01 -7.71 6.46
N LEU A 284 -13.75 -7.75 6.03
CA LEU A 284 -12.98 -9.00 5.91
C LEU A 284 -12.20 -9.34 7.20
N TYR A 285 -11.65 -10.55 7.21
CA TYR A 285 -10.74 -11.05 8.24
C TYR A 285 -9.50 -10.14 8.41
N PRO A 286 -8.84 -10.14 9.60
CA PRO A 286 -7.67 -9.31 9.82
C PRO A 286 -6.54 -9.66 8.86
N MET A 287 -5.82 -8.64 8.39
CA MET A 287 -4.66 -8.83 7.52
C MET A 287 -3.48 -8.00 8.02
N LEU A 288 -2.28 -8.55 7.94
CA LEU A 288 -1.03 -7.90 8.36
C LEU A 288 -0.84 -6.56 7.63
N GLU A 289 -1.15 -6.51 6.34
CA GLU A 289 -1.00 -5.33 5.50
C GLU A 289 -1.78 -4.11 6.00
N GLY A 290 -3.00 -4.32 6.52
CA GLY A 290 -3.78 -3.25 7.14
C GLY A 290 -3.10 -2.66 8.37
N GLN A 291 -2.39 -3.49 9.14
CA GLN A 291 -1.73 -3.04 10.37
C GLN A 291 -0.47 -2.24 10.02
N VAL A 292 0.30 -2.72 9.04
CA VAL A 292 1.45 -1.98 8.49
C VAL A 292 1.02 -0.60 8.02
N ALA A 293 -0.07 -0.53 7.27
CA ALA A 293 -0.56 0.72 6.69
C ALA A 293 -1.13 1.66 7.74
N ALA A 294 -1.93 1.16 8.70
CA ALA A 294 -2.47 1.96 9.80
C ALA A 294 -1.35 2.54 10.69
N LEU A 295 -0.36 1.74 11.08
CA LEU A 295 0.84 2.19 11.79
C LEU A 295 1.62 3.24 10.99
N SER A 296 1.61 3.16 9.66
CA SER A 296 2.31 4.10 8.78
C SER A 296 1.53 5.38 8.46
N ALA A 297 0.24 5.47 8.84
CA ALA A 297 -0.63 6.59 8.47
C ALA A 297 -0.26 7.90 9.19
N GLY A 298 0.36 7.79 10.37
CA GLY A 298 0.58 8.91 11.29
C GLY A 298 -0.69 9.41 11.98
N ALA A 299 -1.76 8.61 11.95
CA ALA A 299 -3.08 8.96 12.50
C ALA A 299 -3.25 8.55 13.97
N ILE A 300 -2.43 7.62 14.45
CA ILE A 300 -2.50 7.08 15.82
C ILE A 300 -1.25 7.51 16.62
N ASP A 301 -1.41 7.64 17.93
CA ASP A 301 -0.30 8.01 18.82
C ASP A 301 0.57 6.80 19.20
N ALA A 302 1.65 7.06 19.95
CA ALA A 302 2.61 6.04 20.37
C ALA A 302 1.97 4.93 21.23
N GLN A 303 1.00 5.28 22.08
CA GLN A 303 0.34 4.32 22.96
C GLN A 303 -0.59 3.40 22.17
N GLU A 304 -1.36 3.97 21.24
CA GLU A 304 -2.22 3.22 20.33
C GLU A 304 -1.41 2.33 19.38
N ALA A 305 -0.27 2.82 18.85
CA ALA A 305 0.63 2.00 18.05
C ALA A 305 1.14 0.77 18.82
N GLY A 306 1.53 0.94 20.10
CA GLY A 306 1.89 -0.18 20.97
C GLY A 306 0.73 -1.16 21.18
N ASN A 307 -0.50 -0.65 21.36
CA ASN A 307 -1.69 -1.50 21.53
C ASN A 307 -2.00 -2.32 20.27
N VAL A 308 -1.88 -1.72 19.08
CA VAL A 308 -2.08 -2.44 17.80
C VAL A 308 -1.06 -3.55 17.64
N LEU A 309 0.21 -3.31 17.99
CA LEU A 309 1.27 -4.31 17.89
C LEU A 309 1.04 -5.49 18.86
N GLU A 310 0.65 -5.21 20.10
CA GLU A 310 0.31 -6.26 21.06
C GLU A 310 -0.92 -7.06 20.63
N ALA A 311 -1.96 -6.39 20.12
CA ALA A 311 -3.12 -7.05 19.53
C ALA A 311 -2.72 -7.94 18.34
N LEU A 312 -1.79 -7.48 17.50
CA LEU A 312 -1.29 -8.24 16.36
C LEU A 312 -0.55 -9.50 16.82
N PHE A 313 0.29 -9.41 17.85
CA PHE A 313 0.93 -10.58 18.47
C PHE A 313 -0.06 -11.54 19.14
N ALA A 314 -1.20 -11.04 19.62
CA ALA A 314 -2.26 -11.85 20.22
C ALA A 314 -3.23 -12.45 19.18
N SER A 315 -3.16 -12.02 17.92
CA SER A 315 -4.09 -12.41 16.86
C SER A 315 -3.74 -13.73 16.19
N GLU A 316 -4.69 -14.28 15.43
CA GLU A 316 -4.48 -15.48 14.59
C GLU A 316 -3.56 -15.23 13.38
N VAL A 317 -3.16 -13.97 13.13
CA VAL A 317 -2.16 -13.61 12.12
C VAL A 317 -0.75 -14.00 12.60
N TYR A 318 -0.52 -14.03 13.92
CA TYR A 318 0.75 -14.45 14.49
C TYR A 318 0.94 -15.97 14.39
N ARG A 319 2.11 -16.37 13.91
CA ARG A 319 2.52 -17.75 13.68
C ARG A 319 3.65 -18.12 14.64
N ALA A 320 3.26 -18.80 15.72
CA ALA A 320 4.11 -19.06 16.88
C ALA A 320 5.32 -19.99 16.62
N ASP A 321 5.24 -20.93 15.67
CA ASP A 321 6.40 -21.82 15.35
C ASP A 321 7.54 -21.08 14.65
N GLN A 322 7.30 -19.85 14.19
CA GLN A 322 8.24 -19.02 13.47
C GLN A 322 8.39 -17.64 14.11
N ASP A 323 7.78 -17.39 15.27
CA ASP A 323 7.82 -16.11 15.99
C ASP A 323 7.57 -14.87 15.11
N THR A 324 6.65 -14.98 14.15
CA THR A 324 6.39 -13.90 13.18
C THR A 324 4.96 -13.96 12.64
N PHE A 325 4.65 -13.21 11.58
CA PHE A 325 3.28 -13.00 11.10
C PHE A 325 3.03 -13.60 9.72
N MET A 326 1.84 -14.17 9.53
CA MET A 326 1.27 -14.49 8.23
C MET A 326 0.63 -13.24 7.61
N LEU A 327 0.20 -13.30 6.35
CA LEU A 327 -0.56 -12.19 5.75
C LEU A 327 -1.98 -12.08 6.30
N TYR A 328 -2.59 -13.22 6.64
CA TYR A 328 -3.93 -13.37 7.19
C TYR A 328 -4.01 -14.71 7.95
N PRO A 329 -5.04 -14.92 8.79
CA PRO A 329 -5.20 -16.15 9.55
C PRO A 329 -5.19 -17.40 8.66
N ASP A 330 -4.51 -18.44 9.12
CA ASP A 330 -4.62 -19.78 8.54
C ASP A 330 -6.03 -20.35 8.80
N ARG A 331 -6.58 -21.12 7.85
CA ARG A 331 -7.93 -21.67 7.99
C ARG A 331 -8.05 -23.07 7.41
N HIS A 332 -8.91 -23.86 8.04
CA HIS A 332 -9.26 -25.19 7.54
C HIS A 332 -10.28 -25.08 6.42
N LEU A 333 -9.87 -25.42 5.20
CA LEU A 333 -10.79 -25.53 4.08
C LEU A 333 -11.57 -26.85 4.15
N PRO A 334 -12.86 -26.86 3.73
CA PRO A 334 -13.62 -28.10 3.62
C PRO A 334 -12.90 -29.07 2.68
N GLY A 335 -12.73 -30.32 3.13
CA GLY A 335 -12.23 -31.40 2.28
C GLY A 335 -13.16 -31.62 1.08
N PHE A 336 -12.62 -32.20 0.00
CA PHE A 336 -13.32 -32.33 -1.29
C PHE A 336 -14.77 -32.86 -1.18
N LEU A 337 -14.98 -33.95 -0.45
CA LEU A 337 -16.31 -34.57 -0.29
C LEU A 337 -17.30 -33.73 0.54
N LYS A 338 -16.81 -32.77 1.33
CA LYS A 338 -17.63 -31.85 2.13
C LYS A 338 -18.04 -30.60 1.34
N LYS A 339 -17.34 -30.26 0.26
CA LYS A 339 -17.75 -29.17 -0.65
C LYS A 339 -18.94 -29.61 -1.50
N ASN A 340 -19.66 -28.64 -2.06
CA ASN A 340 -20.75 -28.86 -3.01
C ASN A 340 -21.78 -29.87 -2.46
N ARG A 341 -22.42 -29.51 -1.34
CA ARG A 341 -23.46 -30.34 -0.70
C ARG A 341 -24.68 -29.48 -0.45
N LEU A 342 -25.83 -29.99 -0.89
CA LEU A 342 -27.14 -29.43 -0.61
C LEU A 342 -27.90 -30.40 0.31
N SER A 343 -28.65 -29.85 1.26
CA SER A 343 -29.61 -30.63 2.03
C SER A 343 -30.83 -30.99 1.17
N ARG A 344 -31.54 -32.05 1.56
CA ARG A 344 -32.82 -32.42 0.96
C ARG A 344 -33.82 -31.25 1.01
N GLU A 345 -33.87 -30.55 2.13
CA GLU A 345 -34.77 -29.40 2.35
C GLU A 345 -34.48 -28.25 1.37
N GLN A 346 -33.20 -27.95 1.10
CA GLN A 346 -32.78 -26.95 0.12
C GLN A 346 -33.17 -27.32 -1.32
N VAL A 347 -33.06 -28.61 -1.67
CA VAL A 347 -33.47 -29.06 -3.01
C VAL A 347 -35.00 -29.05 -3.14
N GLU A 348 -35.71 -29.50 -2.11
CA GLU A 348 -37.17 -29.54 -2.09
C GLU A 348 -37.81 -28.14 -2.02
N SER A 349 -37.09 -27.12 -1.52
CA SER A 349 -37.57 -25.73 -1.54
C SER A 349 -37.61 -25.13 -2.95
N VAL A 350 -36.98 -25.77 -3.94
CA VAL A 350 -37.07 -25.40 -5.35
C VAL A 350 -37.78 -26.52 -6.11
N PRO A 351 -39.11 -26.45 -6.31
CA PRO A 351 -39.90 -27.54 -6.90
C PRO A 351 -39.39 -28.07 -8.24
N LEU A 352 -38.76 -27.19 -9.03
CA LEU A 352 -38.16 -27.55 -10.31
C LEU A 352 -36.96 -28.50 -10.15
N LEU A 353 -36.05 -28.25 -9.19
CA LEU A 353 -34.90 -29.14 -8.97
C LEU A 353 -35.38 -30.55 -8.56
N ALA A 354 -36.40 -30.62 -7.71
CA ALA A 354 -37.02 -31.90 -7.34
C ALA A 354 -37.70 -32.59 -8.53
N GLN A 355 -38.23 -31.84 -9.50
CA GLN A 355 -38.77 -32.39 -10.76
C GLN A 355 -37.65 -32.92 -11.65
N MET A 356 -36.61 -32.13 -11.90
CA MET A 356 -35.46 -32.52 -12.73
C MET A 356 -34.85 -33.85 -12.24
N LEU A 357 -34.67 -33.99 -10.92
CA LEU A 357 -34.17 -35.24 -10.32
C LEU A 357 -35.10 -36.44 -10.55
N ARG A 358 -36.44 -36.25 -10.52
CA ARG A 358 -37.40 -37.33 -10.84
C ARG A 358 -37.35 -37.71 -12.31
N ASP A 359 -37.06 -36.75 -13.18
CA ASP A 359 -36.95 -36.94 -14.63
C ASP A 359 -35.57 -37.49 -15.05
N GLY A 360 -34.64 -37.65 -14.10
CA GLY A 360 -33.26 -38.10 -14.34
C GLY A 360 -32.38 -37.04 -15.00
N ASP A 361 -32.75 -35.76 -14.90
CA ASP A 361 -31.99 -34.63 -15.42
C ASP A 361 -31.01 -34.08 -14.37
N GLU A 362 -29.75 -34.45 -14.51
CA GLU A 362 -28.66 -34.14 -13.57
C GLU A 362 -27.81 -32.94 -14.03
N ARG A 363 -28.25 -32.16 -15.02
CA ARG A 363 -27.48 -31.02 -15.56
C ARG A 363 -27.23 -29.90 -14.55
N ILE A 364 -28.14 -29.70 -13.59
CA ILE A 364 -28.03 -28.66 -12.56
C ILE A 364 -27.67 -29.26 -11.20
N VAL A 365 -28.51 -30.18 -10.69
CA VAL A 365 -28.30 -30.88 -9.42
C VAL A 365 -28.41 -32.38 -9.66
N LEU A 366 -27.55 -33.16 -9.02
CA LEU A 366 -27.57 -34.62 -9.00
C LEU A 366 -27.70 -35.15 -7.56
N HIS A 367 -28.15 -36.40 -7.44
CA HIS A 367 -28.25 -37.14 -6.19
C HIS A 367 -27.20 -38.25 -6.17
N ASP A 368 -26.22 -38.15 -5.28
CA ASP A 368 -25.13 -39.11 -5.22
C ASP A 368 -25.49 -40.40 -4.45
N VAL A 369 -24.59 -41.38 -4.52
CA VAL A 369 -24.78 -42.71 -3.89
C VAL A 369 -24.79 -42.68 -2.35
N ASP A 370 -24.34 -41.57 -1.73
CA ASP A 370 -24.27 -41.37 -0.28
C ASP A 370 -25.46 -40.53 0.25
N ASP A 371 -26.54 -40.44 -0.53
CA ASP A 371 -27.75 -39.66 -0.24
C ASP A 371 -27.50 -38.15 -0.10
N CYS A 372 -26.51 -37.61 -0.83
CA CYS A 372 -26.23 -36.18 -0.88
C CYS A 372 -26.62 -35.57 -2.21
N TYR A 373 -27.20 -34.38 -2.17
CA TYR A 373 -27.45 -33.58 -3.37
C TYR A 373 -26.26 -32.68 -3.65
N ARG A 374 -25.91 -32.52 -4.93
CA ARG A 374 -24.75 -31.74 -5.38
C ARG A 374 -25.07 -31.00 -6.66
N PHE A 375 -24.55 -29.79 -6.83
CA PHE A 375 -24.51 -29.18 -8.16
C PHE A 375 -23.64 -30.03 -9.10
N ASN A 376 -23.97 -30.03 -10.38
CA ASN A 376 -23.21 -30.71 -11.40
C ASN A 376 -21.74 -30.21 -11.41
N ALA A 377 -20.79 -31.13 -11.54
CA ALA A 377 -19.36 -30.83 -11.45
C ALA A 377 -18.81 -30.02 -12.64
N ASP A 378 -19.54 -29.98 -13.76
CA ASP A 378 -19.18 -29.17 -14.93
C ASP A 378 -19.47 -27.67 -14.72
N LEU A 379 -20.25 -27.32 -13.68
CA LEU A 379 -20.52 -25.94 -13.29
C LEU A 379 -19.36 -25.42 -12.44
N THR A 380 -18.55 -24.52 -13.00
CA THR A 380 -17.40 -23.92 -12.30
C THR A 380 -17.71 -22.53 -11.75
N SER A 381 -18.78 -21.89 -12.22
CA SER A 381 -19.18 -20.54 -11.83
C SER A 381 -20.70 -20.31 -11.91
N ALA A 382 -21.17 -19.21 -11.31
CA ALA A 382 -22.54 -18.77 -11.48
C ALA A 382 -22.87 -18.39 -12.94
N ALA A 383 -21.85 -18.04 -13.75
CA ALA A 383 -22.04 -17.78 -15.18
C ALA A 383 -22.33 -19.08 -15.95
N ASP A 384 -21.62 -20.16 -15.64
CA ASP A 384 -21.90 -21.49 -16.21
C ASP A 384 -23.31 -21.95 -15.84
N LEU A 385 -23.70 -21.76 -14.57
CA LEU A 385 -25.04 -22.07 -14.12
C LEU A 385 -26.11 -21.24 -14.85
N LYS A 386 -25.88 -19.94 -15.06
CA LYS A 386 -26.79 -19.10 -15.85
C LYS A 386 -26.90 -19.58 -17.29
N ALA A 387 -25.77 -19.90 -17.92
CA ALA A 387 -25.74 -20.39 -19.30
C ALA A 387 -26.47 -21.74 -19.43
N GLU A 388 -26.26 -22.65 -18.48
CA GLU A 388 -26.95 -23.95 -18.45
C GLU A 388 -28.46 -23.76 -18.23
N ILE A 389 -28.87 -22.89 -17.29
CA ILE A 389 -30.27 -22.50 -17.11
C ILE A 389 -30.87 -21.96 -18.42
N ASP A 390 -30.15 -21.10 -19.14
CA ASP A 390 -30.66 -20.51 -20.39
C ASP A 390 -30.88 -21.58 -21.49
N LEU A 391 -30.08 -22.67 -21.51
CA LEU A 391 -30.29 -23.83 -22.41
C LEU A 391 -31.51 -24.69 -22.05
N LEU A 392 -31.97 -24.62 -20.81
CA LEU A 392 -33.09 -25.43 -20.29
C LEU A 392 -34.46 -24.77 -20.48
N VAL A 393 -34.50 -23.52 -20.94
CA VAL A 393 -35.72 -22.72 -21.08
C VAL A 393 -36.76 -23.41 -21.96
N ASP A 394 -36.35 -23.99 -23.10
CA ASP A 394 -37.27 -24.66 -24.03
C ASP A 394 -37.91 -25.93 -23.42
N GLN A 395 -37.25 -26.56 -22.45
CA GLN A 395 -37.71 -27.81 -21.84
C GLN A 395 -38.59 -27.59 -20.61
N TYR A 396 -38.26 -26.60 -19.77
CA TYR A 396 -38.90 -26.36 -18.47
C TYR A 396 -39.74 -25.07 -18.40
N GLY A 397 -39.61 -24.17 -19.38
CA GLY A 397 -40.46 -22.99 -19.57
C GLY A 397 -40.59 -22.09 -18.33
N ASP A 398 -41.83 -21.68 -18.03
CA ASP A 398 -42.15 -20.72 -16.95
C ASP A 398 -41.70 -21.18 -15.55
N SER A 399 -41.62 -22.50 -15.33
CA SER A 399 -41.16 -23.05 -14.05
C SER A 399 -39.69 -22.73 -13.77
N LEU A 400 -38.86 -22.70 -14.81
CA LEU A 400 -37.45 -22.34 -14.74
C LEU A 400 -37.26 -20.84 -14.58
N ALA A 401 -38.04 -20.03 -15.31
CA ALA A 401 -38.02 -18.58 -15.16
C ALA A 401 -38.33 -18.17 -13.70
N SER A 402 -39.29 -18.84 -13.07
CA SER A 402 -39.68 -18.58 -11.67
C SER A 402 -38.64 -19.09 -10.66
N ALA A 403 -37.94 -20.18 -10.96
CA ALA A 403 -36.96 -20.80 -10.08
C ALA A 403 -35.53 -20.22 -10.20
N ARG A 404 -35.22 -19.50 -11.29
CA ARG A 404 -33.87 -19.02 -11.62
C ARG A 404 -33.17 -18.32 -10.46
N ALA A 405 -33.82 -17.35 -9.82
CA ALA A 405 -33.24 -16.60 -8.71
C ALA A 405 -32.88 -17.52 -7.53
N HIS A 406 -33.83 -18.36 -7.11
CA HIS A 406 -33.63 -19.31 -6.01
C HIS A 406 -32.54 -20.35 -6.30
N ILE A 407 -32.39 -20.82 -7.55
CA ILE A 407 -31.31 -21.73 -7.94
C ILE A 407 -29.94 -21.04 -7.83
N LEU A 408 -29.86 -19.78 -8.27
CA LEU A 408 -28.63 -18.98 -8.14
C LEU A 408 -28.29 -18.70 -6.67
N ASP A 409 -29.30 -18.42 -5.84
CA ASP A 409 -29.11 -18.22 -4.40
C ASP A 409 -28.62 -19.52 -3.73
N LEU A 410 -29.20 -20.69 -4.07
CA LEU A 410 -28.71 -21.97 -3.56
C LEU A 410 -27.27 -22.29 -4.00
N TYR A 411 -26.91 -21.89 -5.22
CA TYR A 411 -25.53 -22.04 -5.71
C TYR A 411 -24.58 -21.14 -4.94
N GLU A 412 -24.99 -19.90 -4.67
CA GLU A 412 -24.22 -18.99 -3.83
C GLU A 412 -24.10 -19.51 -2.40
N ASP A 413 -25.17 -20.00 -1.78
CA ASP A 413 -25.15 -20.58 -0.44
C ASP A 413 -24.22 -21.81 -0.33
N ALA A 414 -24.14 -22.62 -1.39
CA ALA A 414 -23.31 -23.82 -1.42
C ALA A 414 -21.81 -23.54 -1.55
N PHE A 415 -21.44 -22.41 -2.16
CA PHE A 415 -20.06 -22.10 -2.53
C PHE A 415 -19.48 -20.82 -1.91
N ASP A 416 -20.33 -19.90 -1.46
CA ASP A 416 -19.97 -18.59 -0.86
C ASP A 416 -18.95 -17.83 -1.72
N HIS A 417 -19.26 -17.70 -3.01
CA HIS A 417 -18.36 -17.06 -3.98
C HIS A 417 -18.23 -15.55 -3.75
N LYS A 418 -19.22 -14.90 -3.14
CA LYS A 418 -19.14 -13.49 -2.73
C LYS A 418 -17.99 -13.24 -1.74
N SER A 419 -17.69 -14.21 -0.88
CA SER A 419 -16.57 -14.17 0.06
C SER A 419 -15.22 -14.59 -0.55
N PHE A 420 -15.19 -14.93 -1.85
CA PHE A 420 -13.95 -15.30 -2.54
C PHE A 420 -13.09 -14.06 -2.83
N THR A 421 -12.03 -13.89 -2.04
CA THR A 421 -11.09 -12.77 -2.20
C THR A 421 -10.00 -13.04 -3.24
N GLY A 422 -9.83 -14.28 -3.68
CA GLY A 422 -8.81 -14.71 -4.63
C GLY A 422 -8.15 -16.04 -4.23
N ARG A 423 -7.06 -16.41 -4.92
CA ARG A 423 -6.32 -17.67 -4.67
C ARG A 423 -5.65 -17.74 -3.29
N SER A 424 -5.44 -16.60 -2.64
CA SER A 424 -4.93 -16.44 -1.27
C SER A 424 -5.53 -17.45 -0.30
N GLY A 425 -6.85 -17.55 -0.31
CA GLY A 425 -7.64 -18.36 0.58
C GLY A 425 -7.81 -19.81 0.15
N THR A 426 -7.18 -20.25 -0.96
CA THR A 426 -7.35 -21.59 -1.56
C THR A 426 -6.03 -22.26 -1.95
N MET A 427 -4.88 -21.65 -1.66
CA MET A 427 -3.54 -22.22 -1.83
C MET A 427 -2.74 -22.24 -0.52
N PHE A 428 -1.69 -23.07 -0.42
CA PHE A 428 -0.95 -23.36 0.83
C PHE A 428 0.55 -22.98 0.78
N GLY A 429 0.93 -22.12 -0.15
CA GLY A 429 2.29 -21.59 -0.32
C GLY A 429 2.24 -20.21 -0.97
N PHE A 430 3.39 -19.58 -1.22
CA PHE A 430 3.46 -18.17 -1.64
C PHE A 430 2.74 -17.25 -0.65
N GLU A 431 1.76 -16.48 -1.09
CA GLU A 431 0.90 -15.65 -0.25
C GLU A 431 -0.14 -16.47 0.54
N GLY A 432 -0.36 -17.75 0.20
CA GLY A 432 -1.50 -18.55 0.67
C GLY A 432 -1.54 -18.90 2.15
N LEU A 433 -2.56 -19.69 2.52
CA LEU A 433 -2.86 -20.09 3.90
C LEU A 433 -1.66 -20.71 4.63
N GLY A 434 -1.41 -20.22 5.84
CA GLY A 434 -0.31 -20.69 6.70
C GLY A 434 1.09 -20.21 6.28
N SER A 435 1.20 -19.38 5.25
CA SER A 435 2.48 -18.89 4.72
C SER A 435 2.85 -17.52 5.30
N ILE A 436 4.12 -17.37 5.65
CA ILE A 436 4.72 -16.08 5.98
C ILE A 436 5.23 -15.46 4.68
N TYR A 437 4.89 -14.20 4.41
CA TYR A 437 5.43 -13.45 3.29
C TYR A 437 6.36 -12.35 3.82
N TRP A 438 7.68 -12.58 3.70
CA TRP A 438 8.69 -11.86 4.47
C TRP A 438 8.76 -10.36 4.15
N HIS A 439 8.43 -9.97 2.91
CA HIS A 439 8.41 -8.56 2.55
C HIS A 439 7.40 -7.76 3.40
N MET A 440 6.22 -8.31 3.71
CA MET A 440 5.24 -7.60 4.54
C MET A 440 5.66 -7.54 6.01
N VAL A 441 6.37 -8.56 6.51
CA VAL A 441 6.96 -8.53 7.86
C VAL A 441 8.04 -7.46 7.96
N SER A 442 8.92 -7.31 6.96
CA SER A 442 9.93 -6.25 6.97
C SER A 442 9.33 -4.85 6.78
N LYS A 443 8.17 -4.73 6.10
CA LYS A 443 7.39 -3.48 6.11
C LYS A 443 6.83 -3.16 7.50
N LEU A 444 6.33 -4.16 8.23
CA LEU A 444 5.93 -3.98 9.63
C LEU A 444 7.12 -3.49 10.46
N LEU A 445 8.28 -4.13 10.33
CA LEU A 445 9.48 -3.72 11.06
C LEU A 445 9.83 -2.24 10.81
N LEU A 446 9.76 -1.79 9.55
CA LEU A 446 9.96 -0.38 9.20
C LEU A 446 8.89 0.53 9.79
N ALA A 447 7.61 0.14 9.73
CA ALA A 447 6.51 0.93 10.31
C ALA A 447 6.67 1.08 11.83
N VAL A 448 7.05 0.02 12.56
CA VAL A 448 7.30 0.10 14.00
C VAL A 448 8.48 1.02 14.30
N GLN A 449 9.56 0.93 13.51
CA GLN A 449 10.70 1.84 13.63
C GLN A 449 10.28 3.31 13.44
N GLU A 450 9.48 3.60 12.41
CA GLU A 450 8.99 4.97 12.17
C GLU A 450 8.14 5.48 13.35
N ASN A 451 7.29 4.62 13.94
CA ASN A 451 6.50 4.97 15.13
C ASN A 451 7.38 5.24 16.36
N PHE A 452 8.40 4.40 16.61
CA PHE A 452 9.35 4.64 17.69
C PHE A 452 10.01 6.02 17.56
N PHE A 453 10.53 6.34 16.38
CA PHE A 453 11.21 7.62 16.21
C PHE A 453 10.26 8.81 16.22
N ALA A 454 9.03 8.66 15.71
CA ALA A 454 8.00 9.69 15.85
C ALA A 454 7.65 9.95 17.32
N ALA A 455 7.59 8.91 18.15
CA ALA A 455 7.38 9.03 19.60
C ALA A 455 8.54 9.80 20.27
N VAL A 456 9.79 9.45 19.94
CA VAL A 456 10.98 10.16 20.44
C VAL A 456 11.00 11.63 20.01
N GLU A 457 10.70 11.92 18.74
CA GLU A 457 10.72 13.28 18.18
C GLU A 457 9.59 14.16 18.70
N SER A 458 8.43 13.59 19.01
CA SER A 458 7.29 14.29 19.61
C SER A 458 7.42 14.49 21.13
N GLY A 459 8.43 13.88 21.77
CA GLY A 459 8.61 13.93 23.21
C GLY A 459 7.52 13.14 23.95
N ALA A 460 7.06 12.03 23.38
CA ALA A 460 6.21 11.07 24.08
C ALA A 460 6.90 10.58 25.37
N ASP A 461 6.11 10.05 26.30
CA ASP A 461 6.67 9.54 27.55
C ASP A 461 7.65 8.38 27.29
N THR A 462 8.60 8.23 28.21
CA THR A 462 9.66 7.22 28.10
C THR A 462 9.11 5.80 28.08
N GLU A 463 8.01 5.53 28.80
CA GLU A 463 7.39 4.20 28.83
C GLU A 463 6.85 3.80 27.45
N ALA A 464 6.17 4.71 26.75
CA ALA A 464 5.69 4.48 25.39
C ALA A 464 6.85 4.28 24.39
N CYS A 465 7.93 5.06 24.50
CA CYS A 465 9.11 4.91 23.65
C CYS A 465 9.81 3.57 23.88
N ASP A 466 10.05 3.20 25.14
CA ASP A 466 10.68 1.93 25.52
C ASP A 466 9.82 0.74 25.07
N ARG A 467 8.50 0.83 25.26
CA ARG A 467 7.54 -0.19 24.79
C ARG A 467 7.60 -0.38 23.28
N LEU A 468 7.62 0.71 22.49
CA LEU A 468 7.74 0.61 21.04
C LEU A 468 9.10 0.04 20.60
N GLY A 469 10.19 0.39 21.29
CA GLY A 469 11.51 -0.18 21.02
C GLY A 469 11.58 -1.69 21.33
N GLN A 470 10.97 -2.12 22.44
CA GLN A 470 10.85 -3.55 22.76
C GLN A 470 10.01 -4.30 21.72
N LEU A 471 8.89 -3.73 21.29
CA LEU A 471 8.06 -4.31 20.24
C LEU A 471 8.79 -4.34 18.88
N TYR A 472 9.60 -3.32 18.57
CA TYR A 472 10.48 -3.32 17.40
C TYR A 472 11.42 -4.53 17.41
N TYR A 473 12.13 -4.76 18.51
CA TYR A 473 13.03 -5.91 18.62
C TYR A 473 12.28 -7.24 18.62
N ARG A 474 11.09 -7.31 19.22
CA ARG A 474 10.25 -8.53 19.16
C ARG A 474 9.82 -8.86 17.73
N VAL A 475 9.47 -7.87 16.90
CA VAL A 475 9.20 -8.09 15.46
C VAL A 475 10.48 -8.52 14.74
N ARG A 476 11.61 -7.86 15.04
CA ARG A 476 12.90 -8.13 14.43
C ARG A 476 13.41 -9.54 14.70
N GLU A 477 13.22 -10.06 15.91
CA GLU A 477 13.59 -11.43 16.31
C GLU A 477 12.93 -12.48 15.41
N GLY A 478 11.72 -12.21 14.90
CA GLY A 478 11.03 -13.09 13.96
C GLY A 478 11.65 -13.13 12.55
N ILE A 479 12.51 -12.18 12.18
CA ILE A 479 13.15 -12.11 10.86
C ILE A 479 14.18 -13.25 10.70
N GLY A 480 14.27 -13.77 9.47
CA GLY A 480 15.08 -14.94 9.12
C GLY A 480 16.50 -14.97 9.68
N PHE A 481 17.23 -13.85 9.69
CA PHE A 481 18.64 -13.82 10.12
C PHE A 481 18.85 -14.05 11.63
N ASN A 482 17.80 -13.96 12.45
CA ASN A 482 17.86 -14.27 13.88
C ASN A 482 17.55 -15.74 14.19
N LYS A 483 17.25 -16.56 13.17
CA LYS A 483 16.85 -17.97 13.34
C LYS A 483 18.01 -18.92 13.11
N THR A 484 17.91 -20.12 13.67
CA THR A 484 18.82 -21.20 13.30
C THR A 484 18.56 -21.66 11.85
N PRO A 485 19.56 -22.24 11.17
CA PRO A 485 19.36 -22.79 9.82
C PRO A 485 18.25 -23.85 9.75
N ALA A 486 18.00 -24.59 10.83
CA ALA A 486 16.94 -25.59 10.90
C ALA A 486 15.54 -24.97 10.99
N GLU A 487 15.36 -23.94 11.81
CA GLU A 487 14.09 -23.22 11.94
C GLU A 487 13.73 -22.43 10.67
N TYR A 488 14.73 -21.78 10.06
CA TYR A 488 14.55 -21.03 8.81
C TYR A 488 14.42 -21.96 7.60
N GLY A 489 15.13 -23.09 7.61
CA GLY A 489 15.19 -24.06 6.51
C GLY A 489 16.09 -23.65 5.35
N ALA A 490 16.98 -22.68 5.57
CA ALA A 490 18.00 -22.19 4.63
C ALA A 490 19.14 -21.50 5.41
N PHE A 491 20.10 -20.87 4.71
CA PHE A 491 21.06 -19.98 5.35
C PHE A 491 20.33 -18.71 5.86
N PRO A 492 20.35 -18.42 7.18
CA PRO A 492 19.61 -17.29 7.76
C PRO A 492 20.02 -15.91 7.22
N THR A 493 21.24 -15.80 6.70
CA THR A 493 21.77 -14.56 6.11
C THR A 493 21.20 -14.27 4.71
N ASP A 494 20.54 -15.25 4.09
CA ASP A 494 20.01 -15.11 2.74
C ASP A 494 18.52 -14.74 2.79
N PRO A 495 18.09 -13.71 2.04
CA PRO A 495 16.68 -13.32 1.97
C PRO A 495 15.89 -14.29 1.09
N TYR A 496 14.63 -14.53 1.46
CA TYR A 496 13.68 -15.40 0.75
C TYR A 496 12.30 -14.75 0.73
N SER A 497 11.50 -14.98 -0.31
CA SER A 497 10.18 -14.33 -0.41
C SER A 497 9.19 -14.80 0.65
N HIS A 498 9.14 -16.11 0.92
CA HIS A 498 8.12 -16.67 1.82
C HIS A 498 8.55 -17.95 2.55
N THR A 499 7.81 -18.32 3.59
CA THR A 499 7.98 -19.58 4.34
C THR A 499 6.61 -20.21 4.59
N PRO A 500 6.23 -21.25 3.83
CA PRO A 500 4.91 -21.88 3.97
C PRO A 500 4.82 -22.71 5.25
N LYS A 501 3.62 -23.15 5.62
CA LYS A 501 3.41 -23.96 6.84
C LYS A 501 4.16 -25.29 6.84
N HIS A 502 4.34 -25.88 5.65
CA HIS A 502 4.82 -27.25 5.48
C HIS A 502 6.28 -27.35 5.00
N ALA A 503 7.01 -26.22 4.93
CA ALA A 503 8.42 -26.20 4.53
C ALA A 503 9.15 -24.96 5.06
N GLY A 504 10.48 -24.98 5.00
CA GLY A 504 11.31 -23.79 5.26
C GLY A 504 11.28 -22.76 4.12
N ALA A 505 12.19 -21.79 4.19
CA ALA A 505 12.26 -20.63 3.30
C ALA A 505 12.29 -20.98 1.79
N ARG A 506 11.53 -20.22 0.99
CA ARG A 506 11.30 -20.43 -0.45
C ARG A 506 11.52 -19.14 -1.26
N GLN A 507 12.00 -19.30 -2.49
CA GLN A 507 12.36 -18.24 -3.45
C GLN A 507 13.50 -17.32 -2.96
N PRO A 508 14.78 -17.73 -3.13
CA PRO A 508 15.93 -16.97 -2.64
C PRO A 508 16.19 -15.67 -3.43
N GLY A 509 16.78 -14.69 -2.77
CA GLY A 509 17.47 -13.57 -3.40
C GLY A 509 16.62 -12.30 -3.55
N MET A 510 16.13 -12.05 -4.76
CA MET A 510 15.62 -10.72 -5.18
C MET A 510 14.18 -10.42 -4.70
N THR A 511 13.94 -10.53 -3.40
CA THR A 511 12.68 -10.14 -2.74
C THR A 511 12.70 -8.65 -2.36
N GLY A 512 11.54 -8.01 -2.40
CA GLY A 512 11.36 -6.63 -1.93
C GLY A 512 11.66 -6.44 -0.44
N GLN A 513 11.77 -7.52 0.34
CA GLN A 513 12.16 -7.52 1.75
C GLN A 513 13.47 -6.74 2.00
N VAL A 514 14.46 -6.92 1.13
CA VAL A 514 15.82 -6.40 1.35
C VAL A 514 15.87 -4.88 1.42
N LYS A 515 15.01 -4.17 0.69
CA LYS A 515 14.99 -2.70 0.72
C LYS A 515 14.51 -2.17 2.07
N GLU A 516 13.54 -2.85 2.69
CA GLU A 516 12.97 -2.44 3.96
C GLU A 516 14.00 -2.68 5.06
N GLU A 517 14.74 -3.81 5.00
CA GLU A 517 15.81 -4.11 5.96
C GLU A 517 17.03 -3.19 5.83
N VAL A 518 17.36 -2.73 4.62
CA VAL A 518 18.38 -1.68 4.43
C VAL A 518 17.93 -0.37 5.11
N LEU A 519 16.68 0.03 4.93
CA LEU A 519 16.13 1.23 5.56
C LEU A 519 16.10 1.09 7.09
N THR A 520 15.62 -0.04 7.61
CA THR A 520 15.60 -0.26 9.07
C THR A 520 17.00 -0.30 9.64
N ARG A 521 17.98 -0.85 8.92
CA ARG A 521 19.36 -0.86 9.37
C ARG A 521 19.96 0.54 9.47
N TRP A 522 19.68 1.43 8.51
CA TRP A 522 20.09 2.83 8.63
C TRP A 522 19.42 3.54 9.81
N GLY A 523 18.15 3.23 10.08
CA GLY A 523 17.45 3.71 11.28
C GLY A 523 18.07 3.20 12.59
N GLU A 524 18.43 1.92 12.69
CA GLU A 524 19.15 1.34 13.84
C GLU A 524 20.49 2.03 14.07
N LEU A 525 21.28 2.21 12.99
CA LEU A 525 22.55 2.94 13.04
C LEU A 525 22.36 4.43 13.37
N GLY A 526 21.13 4.93 13.40
CA GLY A 526 20.81 6.30 13.77
C GLY A 526 21.03 7.33 12.67
N ILE A 527 21.16 6.91 11.41
CA ILE A 527 21.34 7.82 10.29
C ILE A 527 20.00 8.50 9.98
N ARG A 528 19.93 9.80 10.22
CA ARG A 528 18.71 10.61 9.99
C ARG A 528 19.08 11.84 9.17
N VAL A 529 18.22 12.22 8.23
CA VAL A 529 18.39 13.48 7.50
C VAL A 529 17.17 14.35 7.73
N ALA A 530 17.38 15.59 8.15
CA ALA A 530 16.32 16.56 8.37
C ALA A 530 16.83 17.96 8.01
N GLY A 531 16.03 18.71 7.24
CA GLY A 531 16.42 20.06 6.82
C GLY A 531 17.73 20.12 6.03
N GLY A 532 18.07 19.08 5.28
CA GLY A 532 19.33 18.96 4.55
C GLY A 532 20.56 18.65 5.42
N ILE A 533 20.36 18.33 6.70
CA ILE A 533 21.44 18.05 7.65
C ILE A 533 21.41 16.58 8.05
N ALA A 534 22.58 15.94 8.05
CA ALA A 534 22.76 14.59 8.57
C ALA A 534 22.92 14.60 10.10
N HIS A 535 22.15 13.77 10.77
CA HIS A 535 22.20 13.52 12.20
C HIS A 535 22.50 12.05 12.49
N PHE A 536 23.17 11.79 13.61
CA PHE A 536 23.52 10.46 14.08
C PHE A 536 22.88 10.22 15.47
N ARG A 537 21.75 9.51 15.49
CA ARG A 537 20.91 9.27 16.68
C ARG A 537 20.65 7.76 16.86
N PRO A 538 21.59 7.00 17.45
CA PRO A 538 21.56 5.54 17.52
C PRO A 538 20.61 4.99 18.60
N ALA A 539 19.41 5.58 18.73
CA ALA A 539 18.45 5.28 19.79
C ALA A 539 17.80 3.87 19.70
N LEU A 540 17.97 3.19 18.56
CA LEU A 540 17.65 1.76 18.34
C LEU A 540 18.91 0.94 18.02
N LEU A 541 20.09 1.38 18.46
CA LEU A 541 21.30 0.58 18.38
C LEU A 541 21.54 -0.07 19.75
N ARG A 542 21.95 -1.35 19.76
CA ARG A 542 22.25 -2.07 21.01
C ARG A 542 23.75 -2.17 21.25
N GLN A 543 24.12 -2.19 22.52
CA GLN A 543 25.52 -2.29 22.95
C GLN A 543 26.21 -3.57 22.42
N GLN A 544 25.46 -4.68 22.31
CA GLN A 544 26.00 -5.96 21.82
C GLN A 544 26.49 -5.93 20.37
N GLU A 545 26.16 -4.91 19.59
CA GLU A 545 26.63 -4.77 18.20
C GLU A 545 28.06 -4.26 18.09
N PHE A 546 28.62 -3.71 19.18
CA PHE A 546 29.98 -3.17 19.19
C PHE A 546 31.03 -4.28 19.32
N ALA A 547 32.18 -4.07 18.69
CA ALA A 547 33.26 -5.03 18.66
C ALA A 547 33.88 -5.25 20.04
N PHE A 548 34.03 -6.51 20.46
CA PHE A 548 34.74 -6.84 21.71
C PHE A 548 36.24 -6.49 21.65
N GLU A 549 36.88 -6.78 20.51
CA GLU A 549 38.29 -6.49 20.24
C GLU A 549 38.45 -5.69 18.94
N ALA A 550 39.61 -5.03 18.81
CA ALA A 550 39.95 -4.29 17.61
C ALA A 550 40.01 -5.20 16.38
N ARG A 551 39.53 -4.71 15.23
CA ARG A 551 39.49 -5.46 13.98
C ARG A 551 39.70 -4.56 12.76
N GLU A 552 40.22 -5.12 11.68
CA GLU A 552 40.33 -4.42 10.40
C GLU A 552 38.97 -4.37 9.68
N PHE A 553 38.59 -3.18 9.22
CA PHE A 553 37.44 -2.95 8.35
C PHE A 553 37.92 -2.53 6.96
N ARG A 554 37.76 -3.43 6.00
CA ARG A 554 38.08 -3.18 4.59
C ARG A 554 36.84 -2.63 3.88
N TYR A 555 36.98 -1.50 3.21
CA TYR A 555 35.88 -0.82 2.51
C TYR A 555 36.33 -0.27 1.15
N LEU A 556 35.36 0.04 0.28
CA LEU A 556 35.58 0.73 -0.98
C LEU A 556 35.33 2.23 -0.74
N ASP A 557 36.32 3.08 -0.96
CA ASP A 557 36.18 4.54 -0.78
C ASP A 557 35.48 5.21 -1.97
N VAL A 558 35.15 6.50 -1.84
CA VAL A 558 34.42 7.27 -2.88
C VAL A 558 35.15 7.37 -4.23
N ASP A 559 36.46 7.12 -4.27
CA ASP A 559 37.28 7.09 -5.49
C ASP A 559 37.33 5.69 -6.12
N GLY A 560 36.62 4.71 -5.53
CA GLY A 560 36.58 3.32 -5.99
C GLY A 560 37.84 2.52 -5.61
N ALA A 561 38.62 2.99 -4.64
CA ALA A 561 39.80 2.29 -4.15
C ALA A 561 39.51 1.50 -2.86
N TRP A 562 40.12 0.32 -2.74
CA TRP A 562 40.03 -0.48 -1.52
C TRP A 562 40.94 0.12 -0.45
N GLN A 563 40.36 0.43 0.70
CA GLN A 563 41.03 0.94 1.88
C GLN A 563 40.80 0.02 3.07
N THR A 564 41.61 0.20 4.12
CA THR A 564 41.43 -0.46 5.41
C THR A 564 41.47 0.59 6.51
N VAL A 565 40.56 0.48 7.48
CA VAL A 565 40.58 1.26 8.72
C VAL A 565 40.41 0.34 9.92
N GLU A 566 41.04 0.66 11.05
CA GLU A 566 40.87 -0.09 12.29
C GLU A 566 39.57 0.32 12.98
N ILE A 567 38.75 -0.66 13.34
CA ILE A 567 37.64 -0.50 14.28
C ILE A 567 38.18 -0.88 15.66
N PRO A 568 38.23 0.04 16.64
CA PRO A 568 38.78 -0.26 17.95
C PRO A 568 37.85 -1.21 18.72
N ALA A 569 38.35 -1.75 19.84
CA ALA A 569 37.48 -2.37 20.85
C ALA A 569 36.41 -1.37 21.31
N SER A 570 35.19 -1.85 21.54
CA SER A 570 33.99 -1.03 21.76
C SER A 570 33.66 -0.10 20.57
N GLY A 571 34.07 -0.49 19.36
CA GLY A 571 33.79 0.24 18.13
C GLY A 571 32.85 -0.50 17.17
N LEU A 572 32.17 0.23 16.29
CA LEU A 572 31.35 -0.29 15.21
C LEU A 572 31.66 0.49 13.93
N GLY A 573 31.90 -0.20 12.81
CA GLY A 573 32.23 0.40 11.52
C GLY A 573 31.20 0.07 10.44
N PHE A 574 30.81 1.07 9.65
CA PHE A 574 29.97 0.92 8.46
C PHE A 574 30.31 2.01 7.43
N THR A 575 29.63 2.02 6.28
CA THR A 575 29.73 3.12 5.31
C THR A 575 28.38 3.75 5.05
N TRP A 576 28.38 5.05 4.78
CA TRP A 576 27.21 5.78 4.31
C TRP A 576 27.65 6.78 3.25
N CYS A 577 26.96 6.79 2.11
CA CYS A 577 27.45 7.43 0.88
C CYS A 577 28.92 7.09 0.55
N GLN A 578 29.36 5.86 0.88
CA GLN A 578 30.72 5.35 0.66
C GLN A 578 31.82 6.03 1.49
N VAL A 579 31.44 6.87 2.47
CA VAL A 579 32.32 7.38 3.51
C VAL A 579 32.28 6.43 4.71
N PRO A 580 33.43 5.98 5.27
CA PRO A 580 33.46 5.16 6.47
C PRO A 580 33.04 5.96 7.70
N VAL A 581 32.13 5.38 8.48
CA VAL A 581 31.63 5.89 9.75
C VAL A 581 32.03 4.91 10.85
N ILE A 582 32.72 5.42 11.87
CA ILE A 582 33.21 4.64 13.00
C ILE A 582 32.56 5.16 14.27
N TYR A 583 31.68 4.36 14.85
CA TYR A 583 31.16 4.61 16.19
C TYR A 583 32.14 4.10 17.24
N ARG A 584 32.35 4.87 18.31
CA ARG A 584 33.17 4.51 19.46
C ARG A 584 32.34 4.69 20.73
N LEU A 585 32.17 3.59 21.44
CA LEU A 585 31.49 3.61 22.72
C LEU A 585 32.50 3.93 23.82
N ALA A 586 32.29 5.05 24.51
CA ALA A 586 33.15 5.51 25.59
C ALA A 586 32.30 5.95 26.78
N GLU A 587 32.33 5.17 27.85
CA GLU A 587 31.54 5.43 29.05
C GLU A 587 31.95 6.77 29.70
N GLY A 588 30.96 7.62 29.99
CA GLY A 588 31.18 8.96 30.53
C GLY A 588 31.77 9.99 29.56
N ALA A 589 31.98 9.63 28.28
CA ALA A 589 32.41 10.60 27.27
C ALA A 589 31.23 11.47 26.81
N GLU A 590 31.51 12.77 26.64
CA GLU A 590 30.59 13.68 25.98
C GLU A 590 30.42 13.28 24.50
N PRO A 591 29.19 13.30 23.96
CA PRO A 591 28.96 13.03 22.55
C PRO A 591 29.79 13.94 21.65
N SER A 592 30.42 13.36 20.63
CA SER A 592 31.21 14.13 19.66
C SER A 592 31.28 13.46 18.29
N ILE A 593 31.48 14.28 17.27
CA ILE A 593 31.76 13.87 15.90
C ILE A 593 33.08 14.48 15.45
N THR A 594 34.01 13.65 15.01
CA THR A 594 35.26 14.04 14.37
C THR A 594 35.17 13.75 12.88
N ILE A 595 35.33 14.81 12.08
CA ILE A 595 35.34 14.76 10.61
C ILE A 595 36.79 14.77 10.16
N VAL A 596 37.21 13.72 9.47
CA VAL A 596 38.54 13.63 8.84
C VAL A 596 38.42 14.04 7.37
N ARG A 597 39.16 15.08 6.98
CA ARG A 597 39.13 15.65 5.63
C ARG A 597 40.18 15.00 4.72
N GLU A 598 40.04 15.25 3.42
CA GLU A 598 40.95 14.70 2.39
C GLU A 598 42.43 15.07 2.54
N ASN A 599 42.72 16.20 3.17
CA ASN A 599 44.07 16.64 3.47
C ASN A 599 44.62 16.09 4.80
N GLY A 600 43.83 15.28 5.51
CA GLY A 600 44.15 14.74 6.84
C GLY A 600 43.76 15.65 8.01
N ASP A 601 43.17 16.83 7.75
CA ASP A 601 42.71 17.71 8.83
C ASP A 601 41.53 17.07 9.57
N GLU A 602 41.54 17.20 10.90
CA GLU A 602 40.47 16.74 11.76
C GLU A 602 39.71 17.91 12.39
N GLN A 603 38.39 17.86 12.33
CA GLN A 603 37.51 18.82 13.00
C GLN A 603 36.56 18.07 13.92
N THR A 604 36.56 18.41 15.21
CA THR A 604 35.67 17.80 16.19
C THR A 604 34.58 18.77 16.64
N GLY A 605 33.33 18.32 16.59
CA GLY A 605 32.16 19.01 17.13
C GLY A 605 31.50 18.20 18.26
N SER A 606 30.79 18.90 19.16
CA SER A 606 30.08 18.28 20.29
C SER A 606 28.64 17.84 19.97
N LYS A 607 28.14 18.18 18.79
CA LYS A 607 26.81 17.75 18.34
C LYS A 607 26.93 16.54 17.44
N LEU A 608 26.01 15.59 17.57
CA LEU A 608 25.92 14.43 16.68
C LEU A 608 25.18 14.78 15.37
N GLU A 609 25.58 15.87 14.74
CA GLU A 609 25.07 16.36 13.47
C GLU A 609 26.21 16.99 12.66
N LEU A 610 26.10 16.95 11.33
CA LEU A 610 27.01 17.65 10.45
C LEU A 610 26.55 19.08 10.21
N SER A 611 27.44 19.92 9.67
CA SER A 611 27.01 21.19 9.07
C SER A 611 26.23 20.93 7.77
N ALA A 612 25.50 21.93 7.27
CA ALA A 612 24.83 21.83 5.98
C ALA A 612 25.83 21.57 4.82
N ASP A 613 26.99 22.22 4.86
CA ASP A 613 28.04 22.07 3.85
C ASP A 613 28.70 20.68 3.90
N ASP A 614 28.97 20.17 5.10
CA ASP A 614 29.54 18.83 5.28
C ASP A 614 28.51 17.74 4.93
N SER A 615 27.23 17.95 5.25
CA SER A 615 26.13 17.05 4.84
C SER A 615 26.05 16.95 3.32
N THR A 616 26.04 18.10 2.64
CA THR A 616 26.05 18.17 1.17
C THR A 616 27.27 17.45 0.58
N ALA A 617 28.45 17.64 1.16
CA ALA A 617 29.68 16.95 0.73
C ALA A 617 29.54 15.42 0.75
N ILE A 618 28.86 14.87 1.77
CA ILE A 618 28.59 13.43 1.87
C ILE A 618 27.56 13.00 0.84
N PHE A 619 26.45 13.73 0.70
CA PHE A 619 25.37 13.37 -0.22
C PHE A 619 25.84 13.35 -1.68
N GLU A 620 26.66 14.32 -2.07
CA GLU A 620 27.25 14.43 -3.40
C GLU A 620 28.47 13.52 -3.61
N ARG A 621 28.89 12.80 -2.55
CA ARG A 621 30.08 11.94 -2.56
C ARG A 621 31.33 12.70 -3.02
N SER A 622 31.50 13.92 -2.53
CA SER A 622 32.47 14.87 -3.08
C SER A 622 33.95 14.56 -2.76
N GLY A 623 34.23 13.55 -1.92
CA GLY A 623 35.58 13.20 -1.46
C GLY A 623 36.21 14.14 -0.42
N ARG A 624 35.56 15.27 -0.09
CA ARG A 624 36.08 16.23 0.91
C ARG A 624 36.15 15.65 2.31
N ILE A 625 35.25 14.73 2.64
CA ILE A 625 35.19 14.01 3.92
C ILE A 625 35.61 12.56 3.65
N ARG A 626 36.67 12.11 4.33
CA ARG A 626 37.25 10.78 4.16
C ARG A 626 36.86 9.81 5.25
N GLN A 627 36.48 10.30 6.43
CA GLN A 627 36.01 9.47 7.54
C GLN A 627 35.23 10.29 8.54
N LEU A 628 34.24 9.66 9.18
CA LEU A 628 33.57 10.16 10.37
C LEU A 628 33.89 9.25 11.56
N VAL A 629 34.31 9.84 12.68
CA VAL A 629 34.45 9.14 13.96
C VAL A 629 33.47 9.75 14.94
N ILE A 630 32.56 8.95 15.46
CA ILE A 630 31.48 9.42 16.33
C ILE A 630 31.61 8.72 17.66
N THR A 631 31.77 9.49 18.74
CA THR A 631 31.99 8.96 20.09
C THR A 631 30.80 9.33 20.97
N PHE A 632 30.27 8.37 21.72
CA PHE A 632 29.18 8.58 22.68
C PHE A 632 29.17 7.50 23.77
N GLY A 633 28.40 7.74 24.84
CA GLY A 633 28.17 6.77 25.91
C GLY A 633 26.92 5.90 25.72
N ASN A 634 26.76 4.90 26.59
CA ASN A 634 25.64 3.94 26.57
C ASN A 634 24.25 4.59 26.68
N SER A 635 24.16 5.80 27.24
CA SER A 635 22.88 6.50 27.42
C SER A 635 22.19 6.90 26.11
N LEU A 636 22.88 6.83 24.96
CA LEU A 636 22.30 7.08 23.64
C LEU A 636 21.88 5.82 22.90
N LEU A 637 22.17 4.64 23.47
CA LEU A 637 21.80 3.34 22.92
C LEU A 637 20.43 2.90 23.46
N PHE A 638 19.80 1.97 22.76
CA PHE A 638 18.62 1.29 23.28
C PHE A 638 19.02 0.37 24.44
N ALA A 639 18.29 0.45 25.56
CA ALA A 639 18.49 -0.41 26.71
C ALA A 639 17.75 -1.75 26.48
N ASP A 640 18.50 -2.85 26.50
CA ASP A 640 17.95 -4.22 26.44
C ASP A 640 17.13 -4.57 27.69
#